data_AF-A0A9P3CH87-F1
#
_entry.id   AF-A0A9P3CH87-F1
#
_cell.length_a   1.000
_cell.length_b   1.000
_cell.length_c   1.000
_cell.angle_alpha   90.00
_cell.angle_beta   90.00
_cell.angle_gamma   90.00
#
_symmetry.space_group_name_H-M   'P 1'
#
loop_
_entity.id
_entity.type
_entity.pdbx_description
1 polymer ?
#
loop_
_entity_poly.entity_id
_entity_poly.type
_entity_poly.pdbx_seq_one_letter_code
_entity_poly.pdbx_strand_id
1 'polypeptide(L)'
;MATTAQPIALTPGVVVGATLQVTQTKEREWPLEVEKVPIPFWDTGVFVTELANLNKLPMKFEHLTEEEKAAAHQNPEALFQKAQDNAPEAISEGTYRGTQLALTKVYQLIEKSYESFMDTANFEPSIPSPLSLEQKRRIFSFTDPATDGYPPHLNLAANKSFAEDKAAPMQKSTLTQGDLFNKMRLAQLTALLPQLVPKTFLGKAAAGAGQLVAELALGDMGRPDEGQTLADVEDYNKKQRAKSGSFFQRNDIFNLPNIGDIPDWWSDRRFAQQFFTGPNPTTIEPASDFWIKHFIDDATDAPEDQKMKKKIQDLASKDRESLYMQDYSYFRKACGLRDTDEMKCEFQETYKSGLGTKTKTSHRYGVAAVCLFHLPENGVLQPLAIVCDWRGSADKSVTIYNKELPQSKQKEDWPWRYAKTCVQTSDWMRHEVVVHLVNTHFIEEATIVGAQQAFEDHHPVFQLLYPHWQKTLSINAGARASLVPNVIVDLIGVTADQAKTFIMHEYKNFDFKGRYVPLDLKRRGFPTEKRDDPKYLNYAYARCIYSMWFKIHSFVTEMLAIHYGKDGQDKDKAVQQDDYVKNWCKYMQSPAAPKDGGADLPSFPTITNFAELVDAVTMCIHLASPQHTAVNYLQNYYQSFVVNKPPCLYRPIAESRQELDSYKEQDLVIALPMNRPREWLLASHIPYLLSAKPGDKESLIIYAASKYHLYKAKTGPGEQEIKQAAAKFYKALADSEEEFRKFGEDTWDSDSIQYNVLSPSWNAVSIVI
;
A
#
# COMPACT_ATOMS: atom_id res chain seq x y z
N MET A 1 -20.76 -2.05 -33.88
CA MET A 1 -21.73 -2.37 -32.81
C MET A 1 -21.01 -2.19 -31.49
N ALA A 2 -21.37 -1.18 -30.70
CA ALA A 2 -20.73 -0.93 -29.41
C ALA A 2 -21.20 -2.01 -28.43
N THR A 3 -20.32 -2.92 -28.05
CA THR A 3 -20.52 -3.78 -26.89
C THR A 3 -20.57 -2.88 -25.67
N THR A 4 -21.75 -2.69 -25.07
CA THR A 4 -21.90 -2.05 -23.76
C THR A 4 -21.18 -2.93 -22.75
N ALA A 5 -19.91 -2.62 -22.46
CA ALA A 5 -19.18 -3.25 -21.38
C ALA A 5 -19.99 -3.00 -20.09
N GLN A 6 -20.30 -4.07 -19.35
CA GLN A 6 -20.92 -3.90 -18.05
C GLN A 6 -19.97 -3.09 -17.15
N PRO A 7 -20.48 -2.16 -16.32
CA PRO A 7 -19.66 -1.42 -15.38
C PRO A 7 -18.84 -2.38 -14.52
N ILE A 8 -17.54 -2.13 -14.44
CA ILE A 8 -16.68 -2.85 -13.53
C ILE A 8 -16.83 -2.17 -12.18
N ALA A 9 -17.52 -2.85 -11.27
CA ALA A 9 -17.48 -2.40 -9.90
C ALA A 9 -16.04 -2.51 -9.39
N LEU A 10 -15.46 -1.41 -8.90
CA LEU A 10 -14.29 -1.47 -7.99
C LEU A 10 -14.77 -1.95 -6.62
N THR A 11 -15.45 -3.08 -6.62
CA THR A 11 -15.52 -3.94 -5.47
C THR A 11 -14.11 -4.49 -5.33
N PRO A 12 -13.40 -4.23 -4.22
CA PRO A 12 -12.17 -4.94 -3.99
C PRO A 12 -12.48 -6.44 -4.06
N GLY A 13 -11.54 -7.27 -4.50
CA GLY A 13 -11.84 -8.66 -4.86
C GLY A 13 -12.58 -9.40 -3.74
N VAL A 14 -13.82 -9.83 -4.00
CA VAL A 14 -14.57 -10.76 -3.15
C VAL A 14 -14.07 -12.18 -3.46
N VAL A 15 -12.79 -12.48 -3.24
CA VAL A 15 -12.31 -13.88 -3.28
C VAL A 15 -11.03 -14.09 -2.45
N VAL A 16 -11.10 -13.80 -1.16
CA VAL A 16 -10.51 -14.71 -0.16
C VAL A 16 -11.54 -14.85 0.96
N GLY A 17 -12.50 -15.76 0.79
CA GLY A 17 -13.38 -16.18 1.89
C GLY A 17 -14.87 -15.80 1.83
N ALA A 18 -15.39 -15.19 0.77
CA ALA A 18 -16.84 -15.04 0.63
C ALA A 18 -17.51 -16.36 0.24
N THR A 19 -18.23 -16.90 1.21
CA THR A 19 -19.46 -17.68 1.08
C THR A 19 -20.14 -17.46 -0.27
N LEU A 20 -19.87 -18.37 -1.21
CA LEU A 20 -20.81 -18.68 -2.27
C LEU A 20 -22.16 -18.86 -1.57
N GLN A 21 -23.13 -18.01 -1.89
CA GLN A 21 -24.50 -18.47 -1.85
C GLN A 21 -24.52 -19.70 -2.74
N VAL A 22 -24.50 -20.86 -2.08
CA VAL A 22 -24.75 -22.14 -2.68
C VAL A 22 -26.19 -22.07 -3.14
N THR A 23 -26.41 -21.57 -4.35
CA THR A 23 -27.50 -22.09 -5.16
C THR A 23 -27.23 -23.59 -5.23
N GLN A 24 -28.03 -24.34 -4.48
CA GLN A 24 -27.94 -25.78 -4.42
C GLN A 24 -27.95 -26.37 -5.83
N THR A 25 -27.32 -27.55 -5.93
CA THR A 25 -27.37 -28.54 -7.01
C THR A 25 -26.50 -28.28 -8.25
N LYS A 26 -25.19 -28.49 -8.09
CA LYS A 26 -24.49 -29.66 -8.64
C LYS A 26 -23.39 -30.03 -7.65
N GLU A 27 -23.29 -31.29 -7.26
CA GLU A 27 -22.16 -31.78 -6.47
C GLU A 27 -20.86 -31.33 -7.14
N ARG A 28 -19.87 -30.93 -6.33
CA ARG A 28 -18.54 -30.56 -6.84
C ARG A 28 -17.90 -31.82 -7.44
N GLU A 29 -18.13 -32.06 -8.73
CA GLU A 29 -17.49 -33.14 -9.46
C GLU A 29 -16.00 -32.81 -9.59
N TRP A 30 -15.17 -33.51 -8.83
CA TRP A 30 -13.73 -33.47 -9.00
C TRP A 30 -13.36 -34.12 -10.33
N PRO A 31 -12.49 -33.50 -11.16
CA PRO A 31 -11.97 -34.16 -12.34
C PRO A 31 -11.34 -35.51 -11.96
N LEU A 32 -11.71 -36.58 -12.67
CA LEU A 32 -11.11 -37.91 -12.47
C LEU A 32 -9.66 -37.99 -12.99
N GLU A 33 -9.33 -37.14 -13.96
CA GLU A 33 -7.96 -36.93 -14.43
C GLU A 33 -7.32 -35.84 -13.56
N VAL A 34 -6.29 -36.20 -12.79
CA VAL A 34 -5.60 -35.28 -11.86
C VAL A 34 -4.93 -34.12 -12.61
N GLU A 35 -4.52 -34.37 -13.85
CA GLU A 35 -3.98 -33.40 -14.82
C GLU A 35 -5.01 -32.36 -15.30
N LYS A 36 -6.27 -32.52 -14.91
CA LYS A 36 -7.33 -31.54 -15.15
C LYS A 36 -7.75 -30.85 -13.85
N VAL A 37 -7.06 -31.11 -12.73
CA VAL A 37 -7.29 -30.46 -11.43
C VAL A 37 -6.40 -29.22 -11.34
N PRO A 38 -6.91 -28.02 -11.69
CA PRO A 38 -6.18 -26.78 -11.42
C PRO A 38 -5.94 -26.62 -9.91
N ILE A 39 -4.69 -26.34 -9.54
CA ILE A 39 -4.31 -26.08 -8.14
C ILE A 39 -4.40 -24.57 -7.88
N PRO A 40 -5.36 -24.10 -7.05
CA PRO A 40 -5.49 -22.68 -6.71
C PRO A 40 -4.50 -22.25 -5.62
N PHE A 41 -3.99 -23.19 -4.83
CA PHE A 41 -3.00 -22.96 -3.77
C PHE A 41 -2.26 -24.26 -3.49
N TRP A 42 -1.00 -24.16 -3.05
CA TRP A 42 -0.26 -25.32 -2.58
C TRP A 42 -0.82 -25.84 -1.25
N ASP A 43 -0.92 -27.16 -1.12
CA ASP A 43 -0.97 -27.79 0.20
C ASP A 43 0.34 -27.47 0.94
N THR A 44 0.23 -27.02 2.20
CA THR A 44 1.39 -26.57 2.96
C THR A 44 2.37 -27.71 3.24
N GLY A 45 1.89 -28.93 3.52
CA GLY A 45 2.73 -30.08 3.77
C GLY A 45 3.50 -30.50 2.52
N VAL A 46 2.81 -30.61 1.39
CA VAL A 46 3.43 -30.92 0.08
C VAL A 46 4.48 -29.87 -0.28
N PHE A 47 4.15 -28.59 -0.14
CA PHE A 47 5.07 -27.50 -0.45
C PHE A 47 6.35 -27.55 0.39
N VAL A 48 6.22 -27.72 1.71
CA VAL A 48 7.39 -27.80 2.62
C VAL A 48 8.22 -29.06 2.34
N THR A 49 7.59 -30.19 2.03
CA THR A 49 8.30 -31.40 1.60
C THR A 49 9.09 -31.16 0.33
N GLU A 50 8.53 -30.44 -0.64
CA GLU A 50 9.23 -30.14 -1.89
C GLU A 50 10.40 -29.17 -1.67
N LEU A 51 10.25 -28.16 -0.82
CA LEU A 51 11.38 -27.33 -0.40
C LEU A 51 12.49 -28.17 0.25
N ALA A 52 12.14 -29.19 1.03
CA ALA A 52 13.12 -30.11 1.61
C ALA A 52 13.84 -30.94 0.53
N ASN A 53 13.09 -31.52 -0.42
CA ASN A 53 13.64 -32.30 -1.54
C ASN A 53 14.62 -31.48 -2.38
N LEU A 54 14.30 -30.20 -2.60
CA LEU A 54 15.14 -29.26 -3.36
C LEU A 54 16.31 -28.69 -2.55
N ASN A 55 16.46 -29.06 -1.27
CA ASN A 55 17.39 -28.47 -0.32
C ASN A 55 17.25 -26.93 -0.24
N LYS A 56 16.00 -26.44 -0.28
CA LYS A 56 15.62 -25.02 -0.21
C LYS A 56 14.96 -24.64 1.11
N LEU A 57 15.03 -25.49 2.13
CA LEU A 57 14.60 -25.09 3.47
C LEU A 57 15.56 -24.03 4.04
N PRO A 58 15.08 -23.12 4.90
CA PRO A 58 15.93 -22.10 5.48
C PRO A 58 17.04 -22.71 6.34
N MET A 59 18.28 -22.26 6.10
CA MET A 59 19.47 -22.71 6.83
C MET A 59 19.51 -22.09 8.24
N LYS A 60 20.16 -22.77 9.19
CA LYS A 60 20.37 -22.21 10.53
C LYS A 60 21.54 -21.23 10.52
N PHE A 61 21.56 -20.29 11.46
CA PHE A 61 22.76 -19.49 11.72
C PHE A 61 23.76 -20.35 12.50
N GLU A 62 24.83 -20.82 11.84
CA GLU A 62 25.83 -21.67 12.49
C GLU A 62 26.76 -20.85 13.42
N HIS A 63 27.11 -19.62 13.04
CA HIS A 63 27.94 -18.71 13.83
C HIS A 63 27.51 -17.24 13.64
N LEU A 64 27.28 -16.52 14.74
CA LEU A 64 27.12 -15.06 14.76
C LEU A 64 28.38 -14.42 15.36
N THR A 65 28.87 -13.33 14.78
CA THR A 65 29.97 -12.53 15.34
C THR A 65 29.53 -11.80 16.62
N GLU A 66 30.47 -11.31 17.43
CA GLU A 66 30.10 -10.52 18.62
C GLU A 66 29.39 -9.21 18.25
N GLU A 67 29.71 -8.62 17.10
CA GLU A 67 29.01 -7.44 16.56
C GLU A 67 27.59 -7.79 16.11
N GLU A 68 27.40 -8.88 15.37
CA GLU A 68 26.07 -9.37 14.95
C GLU A 68 25.22 -9.71 16.17
N LYS A 69 25.82 -10.33 17.20
CA LYS A 69 25.15 -10.54 18.48
C LYS A 69 24.77 -9.21 19.09
N ALA A 70 25.68 -8.24 19.22
CA ALA A 70 25.38 -6.94 19.83
C ALA A 70 24.30 -6.15 19.08
N ALA A 71 24.30 -6.18 17.74
CA ALA A 71 23.27 -5.58 16.91
C ALA A 71 21.92 -6.29 17.11
N ALA A 72 21.89 -7.62 17.02
CA ALA A 72 20.68 -8.43 17.30
C ALA A 72 20.15 -8.23 18.73
N HIS A 73 21.04 -7.91 19.68
CA HIS A 73 20.67 -7.59 21.06
C HIS A 73 19.89 -6.29 21.15
N GLN A 74 20.24 -5.30 20.33
CA GLN A 74 19.57 -4.00 20.28
C GLN A 74 18.30 -4.05 19.44
N ASN A 75 18.36 -4.73 18.29
CA ASN A 75 17.26 -4.89 17.35
C ASN A 75 17.42 -6.25 16.62
N PRO A 76 16.52 -7.23 16.85
CA PRO A 76 16.61 -8.53 16.20
C PRO A 76 16.56 -8.42 14.67
N GLU A 77 15.85 -7.42 14.14
CA GLU A 77 15.69 -7.19 12.68
C GLU A 77 17.04 -6.89 11.99
N ALA A 78 18.09 -6.52 12.74
CA ALA A 78 19.45 -6.37 12.22
C ALA A 78 20.04 -7.66 11.61
N LEU A 79 19.50 -8.84 11.92
CA LEU A 79 19.96 -10.11 11.36
C LEU A 79 19.29 -10.50 10.03
N PHE A 80 18.35 -9.70 9.52
CA PHE A 80 17.67 -10.04 8.27
C PHE A 80 18.61 -10.07 7.06
N GLN A 81 19.56 -9.12 6.97
CA GLN A 81 20.57 -9.16 5.89
C GLN A 81 21.41 -10.44 5.98
N LYS A 82 21.82 -10.84 7.19
CA LYS A 82 22.56 -12.08 7.40
C LYS A 82 21.77 -13.32 6.98
N ALA A 83 20.45 -13.34 7.20
CA ALA A 83 19.59 -14.42 6.73
C ALA A 83 19.54 -14.49 5.20
N GLN A 84 19.53 -13.34 4.52
CA GLN A 84 19.60 -13.29 3.06
C GLN A 84 20.96 -13.78 2.55
N ASP A 85 22.06 -13.36 3.19
CA ASP A 85 23.41 -13.79 2.82
C ASP A 85 23.60 -15.32 3.01
N ASN A 86 22.90 -15.90 3.99
CA ASN A 86 22.88 -17.33 4.27
C ASN A 86 21.71 -18.07 3.57
N ALA A 87 21.00 -17.44 2.64
CA ALA A 87 19.89 -18.09 1.95
C ALA A 87 20.42 -19.18 0.99
N PRO A 88 19.69 -20.29 0.78
CA PRO A 88 20.04 -21.25 -0.26
C PRO A 88 19.98 -20.57 -1.64
N GLU A 89 20.72 -21.09 -2.63
CA GLU A 89 20.66 -20.53 -3.99
C GLU A 89 19.22 -20.48 -4.54
N ALA A 90 18.94 -19.48 -5.38
CA ALA A 90 17.65 -19.36 -6.05
C ALA A 90 17.35 -20.59 -6.93
N ILE A 91 16.07 -20.90 -7.11
CA ILE A 91 15.60 -21.93 -8.04
C ILE A 91 16.15 -21.62 -9.44
N SER A 92 16.72 -22.62 -10.13
CA SER A 92 17.34 -22.38 -11.43
C SER A 92 16.30 -22.09 -12.52
N GLU A 93 15.25 -22.90 -12.59
CA GLU A 93 14.19 -22.82 -13.59
C GLU A 93 12.82 -23.03 -12.95
N GLY A 94 11.81 -22.27 -13.39
CA GLY A 94 10.44 -22.41 -12.89
C GLY A 94 9.41 -21.88 -13.88
N THR A 95 8.14 -22.20 -13.65
CA THR A 95 7.01 -21.65 -14.41
C THR A 95 6.46 -20.42 -13.70
N TYR A 96 5.89 -19.49 -14.47
CA TYR A 96 5.26 -18.29 -13.91
C TYR A 96 4.19 -18.64 -12.87
N ARG A 97 3.32 -19.62 -13.17
CA ARG A 97 2.29 -20.14 -12.27
C ARG A 97 2.85 -20.77 -11.01
N GLY A 98 3.83 -21.67 -11.14
CA GLY A 98 4.43 -22.35 -9.99
C GLY A 98 5.06 -21.35 -9.02
N THR A 99 5.78 -20.36 -9.55
CA THR A 99 6.40 -19.30 -8.75
C THR A 99 5.36 -18.42 -8.07
N GLN A 100 4.31 -17.97 -8.77
CA GLN A 100 3.23 -17.19 -8.18
C GLN A 100 2.59 -17.92 -6.98
N LEU A 101 2.22 -19.20 -7.15
CA LEU A 101 1.64 -20.00 -6.06
C LEU A 101 2.63 -20.21 -4.90
N ALA A 102 3.92 -20.38 -5.20
CA ALA A 102 4.97 -20.53 -4.19
C ALA A 102 5.18 -19.24 -3.39
N LEU A 103 5.17 -18.08 -4.05
CA LEU A 103 5.25 -16.76 -3.40
C LEU A 103 4.05 -16.52 -2.47
N THR A 104 2.83 -16.79 -2.94
CA THR A 104 1.62 -16.75 -2.10
C THR A 104 1.80 -17.62 -0.85
N LYS A 105 2.23 -18.88 -1.02
CA LYS A 105 2.36 -19.81 0.09
C LYS A 105 3.43 -19.40 1.10
N VAL A 106 4.60 -18.94 0.65
CA VAL A 106 5.65 -18.50 1.57
C VAL A 106 5.26 -17.21 2.28
N TYR A 107 4.59 -16.29 1.61
CA TYR A 107 4.11 -15.08 2.26
C TYR A 107 3.13 -15.40 3.42
N GLN A 108 2.16 -16.30 3.19
CA GLN A 108 1.26 -16.80 4.24
C GLN A 108 2.01 -17.45 5.43
N LEU A 109 3.12 -18.16 5.15
CA LEU A 109 3.94 -18.76 6.20
C LEU A 109 4.72 -17.70 6.99
N ILE A 110 5.21 -16.66 6.32
CA ILE A 110 5.88 -15.52 6.96
C ILE A 110 4.90 -14.82 7.90
N GLU A 111 3.72 -14.43 7.43
CA GLU A 111 2.69 -13.76 8.24
C GLU A 111 2.34 -14.57 9.49
N LYS A 112 2.02 -15.86 9.30
CA LYS A 112 1.70 -16.77 10.41
C LYS A 112 2.84 -16.89 11.44
N SER A 113 4.09 -16.88 10.98
CA SER A 113 5.25 -16.93 11.87
C SER A 113 5.41 -15.65 12.69
N TYR A 114 5.16 -14.48 12.09
CA TYR A 114 5.18 -13.20 12.82
C TYR A 114 4.00 -13.07 13.79
N GLU A 115 2.78 -13.48 13.40
CA GLU A 115 1.63 -13.55 14.32
C GLU A 115 1.95 -14.43 15.53
N SER A 116 2.45 -15.65 15.30
CA SER A 116 2.81 -16.58 16.37
C SER A 116 3.92 -16.03 17.27
N PHE A 117 4.85 -15.26 16.71
CA PHE A 117 5.89 -14.59 17.49
C PHE A 117 5.30 -13.47 18.35
N MET A 118 4.51 -12.56 17.77
CA MET A 118 3.91 -11.45 18.50
C MET A 118 2.98 -11.93 19.63
N ASP A 119 2.30 -13.06 19.42
CA ASP A 119 1.50 -13.72 20.44
C ASP A 119 2.37 -14.23 21.61
N THR A 120 3.40 -15.01 21.31
CA THR A 120 4.29 -15.59 22.34
C THR A 120 5.12 -14.52 23.06
N ALA A 121 5.47 -13.44 22.34
CA ALA A 121 6.19 -12.30 22.87
C ALA A 121 5.28 -11.28 23.57
N ASN A 122 3.97 -11.54 23.65
CA ASN A 122 2.99 -10.70 24.33
C ASN A 122 2.92 -9.25 23.80
N PHE A 123 3.25 -9.05 22.53
CA PHE A 123 3.08 -7.77 21.81
C PHE A 123 1.66 -7.65 21.26
N GLU A 124 1.17 -8.70 20.61
CA GLU A 124 -0.20 -8.85 20.12
C GLU A 124 -0.77 -10.22 20.55
N PRO A 125 -0.93 -10.46 21.86
CA PRO A 125 -1.43 -11.73 22.36
C PRO A 125 -2.89 -11.96 21.98
N SER A 126 -3.20 -13.19 21.56
CA SER A 126 -4.58 -13.65 21.29
C SER A 126 -5.48 -13.47 22.51
N ILE A 127 -4.91 -13.63 23.72
CA ILE A 127 -5.53 -13.27 24.98
C ILE A 127 -4.51 -12.47 25.81
N PRO A 128 -4.72 -11.16 26.01
CA PRO A 128 -3.75 -10.33 26.70
C PRO A 128 -3.60 -10.69 28.17
N SER A 129 -2.34 -10.83 28.60
CA SER A 129 -2.00 -10.82 30.02
C SER A 129 -2.05 -9.38 30.54
N PRO A 130 -2.63 -9.12 31.73
CA PRO A 130 -2.62 -7.78 32.30
C PRO A 130 -1.18 -7.36 32.61
N LEU A 131 -0.72 -6.28 31.99
CA LEU A 131 0.61 -5.70 32.21
C LEU A 131 0.49 -4.40 33.00
N SER A 132 1.38 -4.20 33.97
CA SER A 132 1.53 -2.89 34.59
C SER A 132 2.13 -1.89 33.59
N LEU A 133 1.87 -0.60 33.78
CA LEU A 133 2.42 0.44 32.91
C LEU A 133 3.95 0.41 32.85
N GLU A 134 4.62 0.08 33.96
CA GLU A 134 6.07 -0.10 33.98
C GLU A 134 6.52 -1.27 33.11
N GLN A 135 5.80 -2.39 33.13
CA GLN A 135 6.08 -3.53 32.26
C GLN A 135 5.83 -3.17 30.79
N LYS A 136 4.74 -2.46 30.47
CA LYS A 136 4.44 -2.00 29.11
C LYS A 136 5.56 -1.09 28.57
N ARG A 137 6.07 -0.16 29.36
CA ARG A 137 7.20 0.73 28.97
C ARG A 137 8.49 -0.02 28.67
N ARG A 138 8.74 -1.12 29.38
CA ARG A 138 9.90 -1.99 29.11
C ARG A 138 9.70 -2.83 27.85
N ILE A 139 8.49 -3.34 27.63
CA ILE A 139 8.17 -4.25 26.52
C ILE A 139 8.00 -3.47 25.21
N PHE A 140 7.19 -2.42 25.19
CA PHE A 140 6.88 -1.65 23.98
C PHE A 140 7.83 -0.47 23.82
N SER A 141 9.12 -0.73 23.60
CA SER A 141 10.09 0.34 23.32
C SER A 141 10.27 0.59 21.83
N PHE A 142 10.65 1.82 21.49
CA PHE A 142 10.99 2.19 20.12
C PHE A 142 12.38 1.68 19.72
N THR A 143 12.56 1.35 18.44
CA THR A 143 13.86 1.15 17.82
C THR A 143 14.62 2.46 17.62
N ASP A 144 15.94 2.36 17.51
CA ASP A 144 16.78 3.46 16.99
C ASP A 144 16.90 3.29 15.46
N PRO A 145 16.44 4.27 14.66
CA PRO A 145 16.56 4.24 13.19
C PRO A 145 17.97 3.99 12.67
N ALA A 146 19.02 4.28 13.45
CA ALA A 146 20.39 3.98 13.08
C ALA A 146 20.70 2.47 13.01
N THR A 147 19.84 1.62 13.58
CA THR A 147 20.08 0.17 13.67
C THR A 147 19.60 -0.62 12.45
N ASP A 148 18.54 -0.17 11.77
CA ASP A 148 17.95 -0.86 10.61
C ASP A 148 17.57 0.05 9.43
N GLY A 149 17.59 1.37 9.64
CA GLY A 149 17.24 2.38 8.64
C GLY A 149 15.74 2.61 8.45
N TYR A 150 14.89 2.13 9.36
CA TYR A 150 13.45 2.39 9.37
C TYR A 150 13.06 3.45 10.40
N PRO A 151 11.86 4.08 10.26
CA PRO A 151 11.34 4.99 11.27
C PRO A 151 11.16 4.30 12.62
N PRO A 152 11.13 5.05 13.74
CA PRO A 152 10.95 4.45 15.06
C PRO A 152 9.71 3.55 15.11
N HIS A 153 9.92 2.27 15.42
CA HIS A 153 8.87 1.26 15.44
C HIS A 153 9.05 0.32 16.63
N LEU A 154 8.20 -0.71 16.76
CA LEU A 154 8.31 -1.64 17.88
C LEU A 154 9.65 -2.37 17.86
N ASN A 155 10.38 -2.34 18.97
CA ASN A 155 11.60 -3.11 19.14
C ASN A 155 11.30 -4.56 19.56
N LEU A 156 11.53 -5.52 18.67
CA LEU A 156 11.25 -6.93 18.93
C LEU A 156 12.14 -7.57 20.02
N ALA A 157 13.25 -6.93 20.41
CA ALA A 157 14.12 -7.39 21.50
C ALA A 157 13.66 -6.93 22.89
N ALA A 158 12.76 -5.96 22.98
CA ALA A 158 12.45 -5.25 24.22
C ALA A 158 11.75 -6.10 25.30
N ASN A 159 11.23 -7.28 24.95
CA ASN A 159 10.74 -8.25 25.93
C ASN A 159 11.88 -8.92 26.75
N LYS A 160 13.17 -8.76 26.39
CA LYS A 160 14.27 -9.45 27.08
C LYS A 160 14.37 -9.13 28.58
N SER A 161 14.34 -7.85 28.95
CA SER A 161 14.44 -7.48 30.38
C SER A 161 13.25 -7.99 31.20
N PHE A 162 12.08 -8.17 30.57
CA PHE A 162 10.90 -8.74 31.20
C PHE A 162 10.98 -10.27 31.30
N ALA A 163 11.46 -10.95 30.26
CA ALA A 163 11.73 -12.40 30.29
C ALA A 163 12.77 -12.78 31.36
N GLU A 164 13.78 -11.93 31.57
CA GLU A 164 14.83 -12.11 32.58
C GLU A 164 14.41 -11.66 34.00
N ASP A 165 13.34 -10.88 34.15
CA ASP A 165 12.87 -10.36 35.45
C ASP A 165 12.36 -11.49 36.37
N LYS A 166 12.89 -11.61 37.58
CA LYS A 166 12.52 -12.68 38.53
C LYS A 166 11.16 -12.44 39.20
N ALA A 167 10.56 -11.26 39.06
CA ALA A 167 9.36 -10.86 39.81
C ALA A 167 8.02 -11.45 39.28
N ALA A 168 7.94 -11.94 38.03
CA ALA A 168 6.70 -12.43 37.43
C ALA A 168 6.86 -13.73 36.61
N PRO A 169 7.23 -14.89 37.23
CA PRO A 169 7.64 -16.10 36.53
C PRO A 169 6.58 -16.76 35.63
N MET A 170 5.28 -16.57 35.89
CA MET A 170 4.21 -17.23 35.13
C MET A 170 3.69 -16.43 33.91
N GLN A 171 4.17 -15.19 33.72
CA GLN A 171 3.75 -14.32 32.60
C GLN A 171 4.90 -14.07 31.61
N LYS A 172 6.00 -14.83 31.72
CA LYS A 172 7.20 -14.65 30.92
C LYS A 172 7.04 -15.20 29.51
N SER A 173 7.57 -14.48 28.53
CA SER A 173 7.98 -15.14 27.29
C SER A 173 9.10 -16.13 27.60
N THR A 174 8.96 -17.36 27.12
CA THR A 174 10.01 -18.39 27.22
C THR A 174 11.01 -18.31 26.05
N LEU A 175 10.77 -17.40 25.09
CA LEU A 175 11.62 -17.20 23.93
C LEU A 175 12.77 -16.25 24.28
N THR A 176 14.00 -16.73 24.11
CA THR A 176 15.21 -15.89 24.13
C THR A 176 15.48 -15.30 22.73
N GLN A 177 16.39 -14.33 22.60
CA GLN A 177 16.77 -13.77 21.29
C GLN A 177 17.27 -14.83 20.30
N GLY A 178 18.00 -15.85 20.78
CA GLY A 178 18.40 -16.99 19.96
C GLY A 178 17.23 -17.84 19.46
N ASP A 179 16.10 -17.80 20.15
CA ASP A 179 14.89 -18.55 19.79
C ASP A 179 14.07 -17.86 18.69
N LEU A 180 14.17 -16.53 18.56
CA LEU A 180 13.52 -15.76 17.48
C LEU A 180 13.98 -16.26 16.10
N PHE A 181 15.28 -16.48 15.96
CA PHE A 181 15.86 -16.88 14.69
C PHE A 181 16.09 -18.38 14.57
N ASN A 182 16.32 -19.11 15.67
CA ASN A 182 16.51 -20.57 15.57
C ASN A 182 15.22 -21.38 15.76
N LYS A 183 14.32 -20.99 16.66
CA LYS A 183 13.06 -21.71 16.92
C LYS A 183 11.91 -21.18 16.06
N MET A 184 11.74 -19.86 15.97
CA MET A 184 10.66 -19.24 15.19
C MET A 184 11.00 -19.04 13.71
N ARG A 185 12.30 -19.09 13.35
CA ARG A 185 12.82 -18.99 11.97
C ARG A 185 12.37 -17.73 11.20
N LEU A 186 12.10 -16.62 11.90
CA LEU A 186 11.53 -15.40 11.32
C LEU A 186 12.37 -14.86 10.16
N ALA A 187 13.66 -14.60 10.40
CA ALA A 187 14.56 -14.08 9.37
C ALA A 187 14.74 -15.07 8.21
N GLN A 188 14.88 -16.36 8.51
CA GLN A 188 15.22 -17.34 7.48
C GLN A 188 14.02 -17.68 6.58
N LEU A 189 12.78 -17.61 7.09
CA LEU A 189 11.59 -17.70 6.24
C LEU A 189 11.47 -16.51 5.29
N THR A 190 11.78 -15.29 5.74
CA THR A 190 11.74 -14.10 4.88
C THR A 190 12.78 -14.16 3.75
N ALA A 191 13.93 -14.78 4.02
CA ALA A 191 14.97 -15.01 3.03
C ALA A 191 14.61 -16.04 1.95
N LEU A 192 13.56 -16.86 2.14
CA LEU A 192 13.09 -17.79 1.10
C LEU A 192 12.42 -17.09 -0.07
N LEU A 193 11.72 -15.99 0.17
CA LEU A 193 10.92 -15.30 -0.84
C LEU A 193 11.70 -15.01 -2.13
N PRO A 194 12.88 -14.37 -2.09
CA PRO A 194 13.68 -14.14 -3.30
C PRO A 194 14.19 -15.44 -3.93
N GLN A 195 14.43 -16.50 -3.16
CA GLN A 195 14.98 -17.76 -3.67
C GLN A 195 13.97 -18.61 -4.44
N LEU A 196 12.68 -18.38 -4.21
CA LEU A 196 11.60 -19.04 -4.95
C LEU A 196 11.33 -18.42 -6.32
N VAL A 197 11.83 -17.20 -6.55
CA VAL A 197 11.81 -16.58 -7.87
C VAL A 197 12.95 -17.22 -8.69
N PRO A 198 12.62 -17.94 -9.78
CA PRO A 198 13.64 -18.67 -10.50
C PRO A 198 14.57 -17.73 -11.27
N LYS A 199 15.84 -18.13 -11.41
CA LYS A 199 16.83 -17.44 -12.26
C LYS A 199 16.37 -17.36 -13.70
N THR A 200 15.61 -18.35 -14.19
CA THR A 200 15.03 -18.36 -15.52
C THR A 200 13.59 -18.87 -15.49
N PHE A 201 12.68 -18.12 -16.11
CA PHE A 201 11.31 -18.60 -16.35
C PHE A 201 11.25 -19.43 -17.64
N LEU A 202 10.60 -20.58 -17.57
CA LEU A 202 10.34 -21.42 -18.74
C LEU A 202 9.32 -20.74 -19.67
N GLY A 203 9.65 -20.66 -20.96
CA GLY A 203 8.76 -20.14 -22.01
C GLY A 203 8.22 -21.27 -22.89
N LYS A 204 7.08 -21.03 -23.56
CA LYS A 204 6.31 -22.03 -24.32
C LYS A 204 7.09 -22.84 -25.35
N ALA A 205 8.11 -22.25 -25.98
CA ALA A 205 8.89 -22.91 -27.04
C ALA A 205 10.11 -23.72 -26.54
N ALA A 206 10.56 -23.51 -25.31
CA ALA A 206 11.82 -24.09 -24.80
C ALA A 206 11.62 -25.41 -24.04
N ALA A 207 10.38 -25.87 -23.90
CA ALA A 207 10.08 -26.96 -23.01
C ALA A 207 9.46 -28.14 -23.76
N GLY A 208 10.20 -29.26 -23.73
CA GLY A 208 9.66 -30.56 -24.13
C GLY A 208 8.60 -31.06 -23.14
N ALA A 209 8.60 -32.37 -22.87
CA ALA A 209 7.58 -33.03 -22.05
C ALA A 209 7.35 -32.39 -20.64
N GLY A 210 8.35 -31.73 -20.04
CA GLY A 210 8.26 -31.17 -18.68
C GLY A 210 7.29 -29.98 -18.52
N GLN A 211 7.17 -29.08 -19.51
CA GLN A 211 6.19 -27.98 -19.43
C GLN A 211 4.79 -28.46 -19.80
N LEU A 212 4.67 -29.44 -20.71
CA LEU A 212 3.39 -30.11 -20.90
C LEU A 212 2.92 -30.75 -19.59
N VAL A 213 3.81 -31.42 -18.86
CA VAL A 213 3.53 -31.99 -17.54
C VAL A 213 3.21 -30.90 -16.50
N ALA A 214 3.91 -29.75 -16.50
CA ALA A 214 3.62 -28.65 -15.58
C ALA A 214 2.32 -27.91 -15.89
N GLU A 215 2.01 -27.69 -17.18
CA GLU A 215 0.74 -27.13 -17.65
C GLU A 215 -0.42 -28.08 -17.35
N LEU A 216 -0.23 -29.38 -17.51
CA LEU A 216 -1.17 -30.43 -17.08
C LEU A 216 -1.30 -30.47 -15.54
N ALA A 217 -0.21 -30.33 -14.78
CA ALA A 217 -0.26 -30.46 -13.32
C ALA A 217 -0.75 -29.20 -12.59
N LEU A 218 -0.47 -28.00 -13.12
CA LEU A 218 -0.68 -26.71 -12.43
C LEU A 218 -1.58 -25.72 -13.19
N GLY A 219 -1.92 -26.03 -14.46
CA GLY A 219 -2.59 -25.14 -15.40
C GLY A 219 -1.62 -24.20 -16.14
N ASP A 220 -1.95 -23.87 -17.40
CA ASP A 220 -1.24 -22.84 -18.17
C ASP A 220 -1.79 -21.43 -17.88
N MET A 221 -0.97 -20.59 -17.25
CA MET A 221 -1.21 -19.14 -17.16
C MET A 221 -0.47 -18.36 -18.26
N GLY A 222 0.43 -18.98 -19.00
CA GLY A 222 1.33 -18.29 -19.93
C GLY A 222 2.20 -17.25 -19.22
N ARG A 223 2.60 -16.24 -19.98
CA ARG A 223 3.38 -15.10 -19.50
C ARG A 223 2.61 -13.81 -19.77
N PRO A 224 2.09 -13.12 -18.73
CA PRO A 224 1.36 -11.86 -18.90
C PRO A 224 2.23 -10.73 -19.44
N ASP A 225 3.55 -10.85 -19.29
CA ASP A 225 4.56 -9.89 -19.71
C ASP A 225 5.04 -10.10 -21.16
N GLU A 226 4.73 -11.25 -21.76
CA GLU A 226 5.25 -11.63 -23.07
C GLU A 226 4.54 -10.87 -24.19
N GLY A 227 5.32 -10.18 -25.04
CA GLY A 227 4.79 -9.39 -26.14
C GLY A 227 5.80 -8.43 -26.75
N GLN A 228 5.51 -7.95 -27.95
CA GLN A 228 6.28 -6.90 -28.64
C GLN A 228 5.48 -5.59 -28.76
N THR A 229 4.17 -5.65 -28.51
CA THR A 229 3.25 -4.53 -28.59
C THR A 229 2.41 -4.45 -27.32
N LEU A 230 1.78 -3.30 -27.07
CA LEU A 230 0.81 -3.20 -25.98
C LEU A 230 -0.46 -4.01 -26.28
N ALA A 231 -0.77 -4.24 -27.55
CA ALA A 231 -1.88 -5.10 -27.95
C ALA A 231 -1.69 -6.55 -27.49
N ASP A 232 -0.45 -7.06 -27.44
CA ASP A 232 -0.17 -8.43 -27.00
C ASP A 232 -0.59 -8.66 -25.53
N VAL A 233 -0.27 -7.69 -24.65
CA VAL A 233 -0.64 -7.76 -23.22
C VAL A 233 -2.12 -7.43 -22.99
N GLU A 234 -2.71 -6.54 -23.80
CA GLU A 234 -4.16 -6.32 -23.81
C GLU A 234 -4.91 -7.61 -24.19
N ASP A 235 -4.43 -8.32 -25.22
CA ASP A 235 -5.03 -9.56 -25.70
C ASP A 235 -4.79 -10.71 -24.73
N TYR A 236 -3.63 -10.78 -24.08
CA TYR A 236 -3.42 -11.68 -22.95
C TYR A 236 -4.47 -11.41 -21.86
N ASN A 237 -4.60 -10.16 -21.41
CA ASN A 237 -5.53 -9.78 -20.36
C ASN A 237 -6.96 -10.20 -20.73
N LYS A 238 -7.45 -9.80 -21.91
CA LYS A 238 -8.77 -10.18 -22.43
C LYS A 238 -8.98 -11.69 -22.52
N LYS A 239 -7.97 -12.45 -22.96
CA LYS A 239 -8.05 -13.92 -23.02
C LYS A 239 -8.20 -14.53 -21.62
N GLN A 240 -7.47 -14.02 -20.63
CA GLN A 240 -7.68 -14.45 -19.24
C GLN A 240 -9.08 -14.04 -18.76
N ARG A 241 -9.58 -12.84 -19.10
CA ARG A 241 -10.95 -12.37 -18.77
C ARG A 241 -12.05 -13.25 -19.35
N ALA A 242 -11.85 -13.76 -20.56
CA ALA A 242 -12.80 -14.63 -21.23
C ALA A 242 -12.85 -16.06 -20.67
N LYS A 243 -11.90 -16.47 -19.82
CA LYS A 243 -11.91 -17.80 -19.19
C LYS A 243 -13.09 -17.91 -18.23
N SER A 244 -14.18 -18.53 -18.69
CA SER A 244 -15.32 -18.92 -17.87
C SER A 244 -15.23 -20.40 -17.50
N GLY A 245 -15.38 -20.76 -16.22
CA GLY A 245 -15.60 -22.17 -15.85
C GLY A 245 -15.65 -22.45 -14.35
N SER A 246 -15.18 -23.62 -13.88
CA SER A 246 -15.43 -24.14 -12.52
C SER A 246 -14.84 -23.25 -11.41
N PHE A 247 -15.21 -23.50 -10.14
CA PHE A 247 -14.67 -22.79 -8.96
C PHE A 247 -13.14 -22.62 -9.02
N PHE A 248 -12.44 -23.63 -9.53
CA PHE A 248 -10.98 -23.64 -9.60
C PHE A 248 -10.38 -22.80 -10.73
N GLN A 249 -11.19 -22.30 -11.66
CA GLN A 249 -10.79 -21.40 -12.75
C GLN A 249 -11.11 -19.93 -12.48
N ARG A 250 -11.78 -19.63 -11.35
CA ARG A 250 -12.32 -18.28 -11.04
C ARG A 250 -11.60 -17.54 -9.89
N ASN A 251 -10.58 -18.11 -9.27
CA ASN A 251 -9.99 -17.60 -8.03
C ASN A 251 -8.49 -17.35 -8.15
N ASP A 252 -8.09 -16.54 -9.13
CA ASP A 252 -6.73 -16.13 -9.40
C ASP A 252 -6.64 -14.64 -9.74
N ILE A 253 -5.51 -13.99 -9.42
CA ILE A 253 -5.25 -12.59 -9.72
C ILE A 253 -5.49 -12.23 -11.19
N PHE A 254 -4.99 -13.04 -12.13
CA PHE A 254 -5.15 -12.80 -13.56
C PHE A 254 -6.56 -13.05 -14.03
N ASN A 255 -7.39 -13.59 -13.11
CA ASN A 255 -8.82 -13.62 -13.25
C ASN A 255 -9.73 -12.65 -12.51
N LEU A 256 -9.14 -11.66 -11.85
CA LEU A 256 -9.87 -10.52 -11.32
C LEU A 256 -9.98 -9.38 -12.36
N PRO A 257 -11.05 -8.56 -12.30
CA PRO A 257 -11.13 -7.36 -13.10
C PRO A 257 -9.97 -6.41 -12.80
N ASN A 258 -9.48 -5.74 -13.84
CA ASN A 258 -8.44 -4.71 -13.73
C ASN A 258 -8.68 -3.62 -14.77
N ILE A 259 -7.93 -2.52 -14.70
CA ILE A 259 -8.12 -1.38 -15.61
C ILE A 259 -7.88 -1.74 -17.08
N GLY A 260 -7.13 -2.80 -17.39
CA GLY A 260 -6.92 -3.29 -18.75
C GLY A 260 -8.19 -3.82 -19.44
N ASP A 261 -9.28 -3.99 -18.69
CA ASP A 261 -10.61 -4.34 -19.23
C ASP A 261 -11.30 -3.14 -19.89
N ILE A 262 -10.82 -1.93 -19.59
CA ILE A 262 -11.34 -0.68 -20.12
C ILE A 262 -10.68 -0.39 -21.49
N PRO A 263 -11.45 -0.27 -22.59
CA PRO A 263 -10.87 -0.09 -23.94
C PRO A 263 -9.99 1.15 -24.12
N ASP A 264 -10.22 2.17 -23.29
CA ASP A 264 -9.53 3.46 -23.31
C ASP A 264 -8.72 3.73 -22.04
N TRP A 265 -8.20 2.69 -21.38
CA TRP A 265 -7.39 2.78 -20.15
C TRP A 265 -6.23 3.78 -20.25
N TRP A 266 -5.67 3.97 -21.45
CA TRP A 266 -4.56 4.90 -21.73
C TRP A 266 -4.99 6.36 -21.92
N SER A 267 -6.29 6.66 -21.99
CA SER A 267 -6.79 8.00 -22.29
C SER A 267 -6.53 9.00 -21.16
N ASP A 268 -6.48 10.29 -21.50
CA ASP A 268 -6.20 11.35 -20.53
C ASP A 268 -7.19 11.39 -19.37
N ARG A 269 -8.47 11.17 -19.67
CA ARG A 269 -9.53 11.15 -18.65
C ARG A 269 -9.35 10.00 -17.65
N ARG A 270 -8.90 8.81 -18.10
CA ARG A 270 -8.66 7.64 -17.23
C ARG A 270 -7.38 7.78 -16.42
N PHE A 271 -6.35 8.36 -17.04
CA PHE A 271 -5.11 8.72 -16.36
C PHE A 271 -5.38 9.74 -15.25
N ALA A 272 -6.06 10.85 -15.55
CA ALA A 272 -6.32 11.90 -14.56
C ALA A 272 -7.27 11.45 -13.45
N GLN A 273 -8.30 10.64 -13.77
CA GLN A 273 -9.26 10.15 -12.78
C GLN A 273 -8.61 9.30 -11.66
N GLN A 274 -7.46 8.66 -11.92
CA GLN A 274 -6.72 7.90 -10.90
C GLN A 274 -6.24 8.77 -9.73
N PHE A 275 -6.03 10.07 -9.92
CA PHE A 275 -5.66 10.99 -8.83
C PHE A 275 -6.85 11.39 -7.94
N PHE A 276 -8.08 11.04 -8.34
CA PHE A 276 -9.30 11.26 -7.57
C PHE A 276 -9.88 9.97 -6.97
N THR A 277 -9.81 8.85 -7.70
CA THR A 277 -10.46 7.58 -7.31
C THR A 277 -9.56 6.35 -7.46
N GLY A 278 -8.30 6.53 -7.84
CA GLY A 278 -7.29 5.46 -7.86
C GLY A 278 -6.69 5.20 -6.47
N PRO A 279 -5.57 4.46 -6.40
CA PRO A 279 -4.98 4.02 -5.14
C PRO A 279 -4.20 5.13 -4.40
N ASN A 280 -3.88 6.24 -5.08
CA ASN A 280 -3.33 7.46 -4.44
C ASN A 280 -4.24 8.66 -4.70
N PRO A 281 -5.39 8.76 -4.00
CA PRO A 281 -6.31 9.87 -4.16
C PRO A 281 -6.01 11.00 -3.16
N THR A 282 -4.84 11.05 -2.52
CA THR A 282 -4.59 11.92 -1.35
C THR A 282 -3.46 12.93 -1.52
N THR A 283 -2.85 13.00 -2.70
CA THR A 283 -1.65 13.82 -2.90
C THR A 283 -1.76 14.86 -4.00
N ILE A 284 -2.81 14.82 -4.82
CA ILE A 284 -3.13 15.92 -5.75
C ILE A 284 -3.52 17.16 -4.93
N GLU A 285 -2.96 18.30 -5.31
CA GLU A 285 -3.09 19.58 -4.58
C GLU A 285 -3.09 20.78 -5.55
N PRO A 286 -3.37 22.02 -5.11
CA PRO A 286 -3.36 23.17 -5.99
C PRO A 286 -1.96 23.39 -6.57
N ALA A 287 -1.89 23.70 -7.86
CA ALA A 287 -0.63 23.96 -8.52
C ALA A 287 0.10 25.11 -7.82
N SER A 288 1.43 25.04 -7.65
CA SER A 288 2.22 26.13 -7.09
C SER A 288 2.53 27.19 -8.16
N ASP A 289 2.78 28.43 -7.73
CA ASP A 289 3.14 29.52 -8.66
C ASP A 289 4.47 29.24 -9.38
N PHE A 290 5.40 28.56 -8.69
CA PHE A 290 6.66 28.12 -9.28
C PHE A 290 6.40 27.23 -10.50
N TRP A 291 5.55 26.22 -10.35
CA TRP A 291 5.30 25.25 -11.41
C TRP A 291 4.45 25.81 -12.55
N ILE A 292 3.45 26.64 -12.23
CA ILE A 292 2.70 27.35 -13.27
C ILE A 292 3.64 28.21 -14.11
N LYS A 293 4.55 28.96 -13.46
CA LYS A 293 5.55 29.75 -14.15
C LYS A 293 6.48 28.88 -14.99
N HIS A 294 6.98 27.76 -14.45
CA HIS A 294 7.81 26.80 -15.18
C HIS A 294 7.13 26.35 -16.48
N PHE A 295 5.88 25.86 -16.43
CA PHE A 295 5.15 25.41 -17.61
C PHE A 295 4.79 26.55 -18.60
N ILE A 296 4.81 27.81 -18.17
CA ILE A 296 4.63 28.94 -19.09
C ILE A 296 5.95 29.28 -19.79
N ASP A 297 7.05 29.28 -19.03
CA ASP A 297 8.36 29.73 -19.49
C ASP A 297 9.05 28.67 -20.36
N ASP A 298 8.86 27.38 -20.05
CA ASP A 298 9.52 26.24 -20.73
C ASP A 298 8.80 25.78 -22.01
N ALA A 299 7.71 26.43 -22.40
CA ALA A 299 6.97 26.10 -23.61
C ALA A 299 7.79 26.42 -24.87
N THR A 300 7.98 25.43 -25.74
CA THR A 300 8.72 25.58 -27.01
C THR A 300 7.93 26.40 -28.02
N ASP A 301 8.58 26.86 -29.09
CA ASP A 301 7.91 27.60 -30.19
C ASP A 301 6.94 26.73 -31.04
N ALA A 302 6.79 25.44 -30.72
CA ALA A 302 5.83 24.59 -31.39
C ALA A 302 4.38 25.12 -31.22
N PRO A 303 3.54 25.13 -32.27
CA PRO A 303 2.20 25.69 -32.20
C PRO A 303 1.31 25.09 -31.10
N GLU A 304 1.41 23.77 -30.88
CA GLU A 304 0.65 23.06 -29.83
C GLU A 304 1.09 23.47 -28.42
N ASP A 305 2.41 23.59 -28.20
CA ASP A 305 2.98 24.04 -26.92
C ASP A 305 2.58 25.50 -26.62
N GLN A 306 2.64 26.39 -27.62
CA GLN A 306 2.21 27.78 -27.46
C GLN A 306 0.69 27.91 -27.20
N LYS A 307 -0.12 27.05 -27.83
CA LYS A 307 -1.56 26.96 -27.54
C LYS A 307 -1.79 26.56 -26.08
N MET A 308 -1.09 25.54 -25.59
CA MET A 308 -1.22 25.10 -24.19
C MET A 308 -0.68 26.14 -23.21
N LYS A 309 0.47 26.75 -23.49
CA LYS A 309 1.02 27.89 -22.73
C LYS A 309 -0.02 28.99 -22.55
N LYS A 310 -0.67 29.42 -23.64
CA LYS A 310 -1.72 30.44 -23.58
C LYS A 310 -2.89 30.00 -22.71
N LYS A 311 -3.34 28.74 -22.83
CA LYS A 311 -4.38 28.17 -21.97
C LYS A 311 -3.97 28.22 -20.49
N ILE A 312 -2.75 27.84 -20.16
CA ILE A 312 -2.21 27.89 -18.79
C ILE A 312 -2.16 29.34 -18.29
N GLN A 313 -1.73 30.31 -19.10
CA GLN A 313 -1.74 31.74 -18.76
C GLN A 313 -3.15 32.28 -18.52
N ASP A 314 -4.11 31.90 -19.36
CA ASP A 314 -5.51 32.29 -19.21
C ASP A 314 -6.11 31.71 -17.92
N LEU A 315 -5.86 30.42 -17.63
CA LEU A 315 -6.30 29.78 -16.39
C LEU A 315 -5.63 30.41 -15.17
N ALA A 316 -4.32 30.62 -15.19
CA ALA A 316 -3.59 31.21 -14.07
C ALA A 316 -4.06 32.64 -13.76
N SER A 317 -4.55 33.39 -14.75
CA SER A 317 -5.05 34.76 -14.55
C SER A 317 -6.54 34.84 -14.21
N LYS A 318 -7.37 33.91 -14.69
CA LYS A 318 -8.84 33.98 -14.58
C LYS A 318 -9.45 32.93 -13.66
N ASP A 319 -8.80 31.79 -13.48
CA ASP A 319 -9.33 30.62 -12.78
C ASP A 319 -8.22 29.78 -12.13
N ARG A 320 -7.37 30.47 -11.36
CA ARG A 320 -6.15 29.92 -10.74
C ARG A 320 -6.41 28.74 -9.81
N GLU A 321 -7.55 28.74 -9.13
CA GLU A 321 -7.97 27.71 -8.18
C GLU A 321 -8.39 26.39 -8.88
N SER A 322 -8.61 26.42 -10.20
CA SER A 322 -8.86 25.22 -10.99
C SER A 322 -7.57 24.53 -11.46
N LEU A 323 -6.39 25.10 -11.19
CA LEU A 323 -5.11 24.47 -11.52
C LEU A 323 -4.64 23.61 -10.35
N TYR A 324 -4.54 22.31 -10.62
CA TYR A 324 -4.05 21.30 -9.67
C TYR A 324 -2.75 20.70 -10.17
N MET A 325 -2.04 20.02 -9.29
CA MET A 325 -0.85 19.31 -9.66
C MET A 325 -0.57 18.08 -8.83
N GLN A 326 0.25 17.25 -9.44
CA GLN A 326 0.89 16.12 -8.80
C GLN A 326 2.41 16.32 -8.92
N ASP A 327 3.05 16.62 -7.80
CA ASP A 327 4.47 16.99 -7.73
C ASP A 327 5.31 15.88 -7.08
N TYR A 328 6.20 15.27 -7.85
CA TYR A 328 7.19 14.29 -7.37
C TYR A 328 8.63 14.80 -7.47
N SER A 329 8.83 16.09 -7.76
CA SER A 329 10.16 16.71 -7.98
C SER A 329 11.12 16.55 -6.80
N TYR A 330 10.58 16.38 -5.59
CA TYR A 330 11.33 16.26 -4.35
C TYR A 330 12.02 14.89 -4.18
N PHE A 331 11.70 13.89 -5.00
CA PHE A 331 12.16 12.51 -4.84
C PHE A 331 13.68 12.38 -4.70
N ARG A 332 14.46 13.07 -5.53
CA ARG A 332 15.93 13.02 -5.45
C ARG A 332 16.42 13.45 -4.08
N LYS A 333 15.97 14.61 -3.62
CA LYS A 333 16.32 15.14 -2.29
C LYS A 333 15.90 14.17 -1.19
N ALA A 334 14.69 13.61 -1.28
CA ALA A 334 14.19 12.64 -0.31
C ALA A 334 14.96 11.31 -0.33
N CYS A 335 15.50 10.89 -1.48
CA CYS A 335 16.40 9.75 -1.61
C CYS A 335 17.87 10.05 -1.23
N GLY A 336 18.21 11.28 -0.84
CA GLY A 336 19.59 11.69 -0.57
C GLY A 336 20.47 11.87 -1.81
N LEU A 337 19.85 12.04 -2.98
CA LEU A 337 20.51 12.27 -4.27
C LEU A 337 20.67 13.76 -4.56
N ARG A 338 21.65 14.10 -5.41
CA ARG A 338 21.75 15.46 -5.99
C ARG A 338 20.72 15.62 -7.09
N ASP A 339 20.30 16.86 -7.34
CA ASP A 339 19.27 17.17 -8.37
C ASP A 339 19.58 16.60 -9.75
N THR A 340 20.86 16.52 -10.13
CA THR A 340 21.28 16.00 -11.44
C THR A 340 21.58 14.52 -11.45
N ASP A 341 21.53 13.82 -10.32
CA ASP A 341 21.80 12.38 -10.30
C ASP A 341 20.69 11.63 -11.04
N GLU A 342 21.08 10.55 -11.73
CA GLU A 342 20.12 9.65 -12.33
C GLU A 342 19.58 8.72 -11.24
N MET A 343 18.25 8.69 -11.08
CA MET A 343 17.60 7.71 -10.21
C MET A 343 17.62 6.37 -10.93
N LYS A 344 18.64 5.55 -10.66
CA LYS A 344 18.76 4.20 -11.22
C LYS A 344 19.21 3.17 -10.20
N CYS A 345 18.80 1.93 -10.45
CA CYS A 345 19.27 0.75 -9.74
C CYS A 345 19.78 -0.28 -10.74
N GLU A 346 21.02 -0.74 -10.57
CA GLU A 346 21.63 -1.80 -11.38
C GLU A 346 21.23 -3.18 -10.85
N PHE A 347 20.93 -4.13 -11.74
CA PHE A 347 20.69 -5.52 -11.38
C PHE A 347 21.18 -6.49 -12.46
N GLN A 348 21.40 -7.75 -12.08
CA GLN A 348 21.80 -8.80 -13.01
C GLN A 348 20.57 -9.54 -13.54
N GLU A 349 20.43 -9.60 -14.85
CA GLU A 349 19.36 -10.31 -15.54
C GLU A 349 19.90 -11.58 -16.19
N THR A 350 19.26 -12.71 -15.90
CA THR A 350 19.62 -14.02 -16.44
C THR A 350 18.68 -14.39 -17.60
N TYR A 351 19.23 -14.87 -18.70
CA TYR A 351 18.46 -15.27 -19.88
C TYR A 351 19.07 -16.51 -20.57
N LYS A 352 18.22 -17.27 -21.29
CA LYS A 352 18.68 -18.39 -22.12
C LYS A 352 19.18 -17.89 -23.47
N SER A 353 20.36 -18.35 -23.86
CA SER A 353 20.90 -18.22 -25.20
C SER A 353 21.09 -19.61 -25.82
N GLY A 354 21.22 -19.72 -27.15
CA GLY A 354 21.51 -21.00 -27.81
C GLY A 354 22.82 -21.67 -27.36
N LEU A 355 23.66 -20.99 -26.57
CA LEU A 355 24.91 -21.48 -26.00
C LEU A 355 24.83 -21.71 -24.48
N GLY A 356 23.62 -21.74 -23.90
CA GLY A 356 23.38 -21.89 -22.47
C GLY A 356 22.88 -20.60 -21.79
N THR A 357 22.85 -20.62 -20.46
CA THR A 357 22.39 -19.50 -19.63
C THR A 357 23.45 -18.39 -19.57
N LYS A 358 23.06 -17.15 -19.84
CA LYS A 358 23.92 -15.96 -19.78
C LYS A 358 23.35 -14.94 -18.81
N THR A 359 24.21 -14.08 -18.28
CA THR A 359 23.83 -12.90 -17.50
C THR A 359 24.14 -11.63 -18.29
N LYS A 360 23.33 -10.59 -18.06
CA LYS A 360 23.62 -9.22 -18.51
C LYS A 360 23.28 -8.24 -17.39
N THR A 361 23.99 -7.14 -17.36
CA THR A 361 23.69 -6.02 -16.47
C THR A 361 22.55 -5.20 -17.06
N SER A 362 21.50 -5.00 -16.28
CA SER A 362 20.28 -4.25 -16.62
C SER A 362 20.04 -3.18 -15.57
N HIS A 363 19.20 -2.19 -15.90
CA HIS A 363 18.90 -1.07 -15.02
C HIS A 363 17.40 -0.87 -14.88
N ARG A 364 16.98 -0.49 -13.67
CA ARG A 364 15.68 0.11 -13.38
C ARG A 364 15.87 1.60 -13.19
N TYR A 365 15.00 2.41 -13.75
CA TYR A 365 15.05 3.87 -13.68
C TYR A 365 13.82 4.39 -12.94
N GLY A 366 14.06 5.21 -11.93
CA GLY A 366 13.06 6.02 -11.25
C GLY A 366 13.00 7.40 -11.90
N VAL A 367 11.89 8.09 -11.72
CA VAL A 367 11.71 9.45 -12.23
C VAL A 367 10.97 10.30 -11.19
N ALA A 368 11.27 11.59 -11.19
CA ALA A 368 10.67 12.62 -10.34
C ALA A 368 9.75 13.50 -11.20
N ALA A 369 8.66 12.91 -11.72
CA ALA A 369 7.78 13.59 -12.66
C ALA A 369 6.98 14.72 -12.00
N VAL A 370 6.45 15.65 -12.80
CA VAL A 370 5.51 16.68 -12.33
C VAL A 370 4.41 16.83 -13.36
N CYS A 371 3.15 16.74 -12.94
CA CYS A 371 2.00 16.88 -13.84
C CYS A 371 1.10 18.04 -13.42
N LEU A 372 0.82 18.95 -14.35
CA LEU A 372 -0.15 20.02 -14.19
C LEU A 372 -1.51 19.58 -14.72
N PHE A 373 -2.56 19.85 -13.95
CA PHE A 373 -3.94 19.56 -14.29
C PHE A 373 -4.81 20.81 -14.25
N HIS A 374 -5.94 20.73 -14.96
CA HIS A 374 -7.04 21.66 -14.88
C HIS A 374 -8.31 20.92 -14.47
N LEU A 375 -9.01 21.42 -13.46
CA LEU A 375 -10.31 20.97 -13.01
C LEU A 375 -11.41 21.94 -13.53
N PRO A 376 -11.97 21.70 -14.72
CA PRO A 376 -13.10 22.49 -15.24
C PRO A 376 -14.38 22.31 -14.42
N GLU A 377 -15.37 23.18 -14.66
CA GLU A 377 -16.69 23.13 -14.01
C GLU A 377 -17.50 21.83 -14.24
N ASN A 378 -17.19 21.07 -15.31
CA ASN A 378 -17.81 19.74 -15.51
C ASN A 378 -17.16 18.65 -14.65
N GLY A 379 -16.17 18.99 -13.84
CA GLY A 379 -15.47 18.14 -12.88
C GLY A 379 -14.52 17.11 -13.48
N VAL A 380 -14.39 17.00 -14.79
CA VAL A 380 -13.49 16.01 -15.42
C VAL A 380 -12.08 16.57 -15.43
N LEU A 381 -11.21 16.08 -14.54
CA LEU A 381 -9.82 16.51 -14.42
C LEU A 381 -9.04 16.28 -15.73
N GLN A 382 -8.31 17.30 -16.19
CA GLN A 382 -7.60 17.29 -17.47
C GLN A 382 -6.09 17.49 -17.27
N PRO A 383 -5.21 16.58 -17.73
CA PRO A 383 -3.78 16.80 -17.70
C PRO A 383 -3.37 17.80 -18.80
N LEU A 384 -2.63 18.84 -18.43
CA LEU A 384 -2.21 19.92 -19.33
C LEU A 384 -0.77 19.77 -19.80
N ALA A 385 0.14 19.47 -18.88
CA ALA A 385 1.57 19.39 -19.15
C ALA A 385 2.27 18.46 -18.15
N ILE A 386 3.38 17.86 -18.58
CA ILE A 386 4.18 16.93 -17.79
C ILE A 386 5.66 17.28 -17.93
N VAL A 387 6.36 17.41 -16.80
CA VAL A 387 7.81 17.21 -16.73
C VAL A 387 8.05 15.72 -16.49
N CYS A 388 8.73 15.04 -17.41
CA CYS A 388 8.92 13.59 -17.32
C CYS A 388 9.81 13.19 -16.12
N ASP A 389 10.82 14.01 -15.84
CA ASP A 389 11.74 13.83 -14.72
C ASP A 389 12.41 15.17 -14.37
N TRP A 390 12.15 15.70 -13.18
CA TRP A 390 12.71 16.98 -12.74
C TRP A 390 14.13 16.84 -12.21
N ARG A 391 15.11 17.45 -12.88
CA ARG A 391 16.54 17.40 -12.54
C ARG A 391 17.09 18.74 -12.04
N GLY A 392 16.29 19.44 -11.23
CA GLY A 392 16.64 20.70 -10.58
C GLY A 392 16.47 21.96 -11.45
N SER A 393 16.36 21.81 -12.77
CA SER A 393 16.18 22.93 -13.69
C SER A 393 15.52 22.51 -15.01
N ALA A 394 14.94 23.49 -15.71
CA ALA A 394 14.29 23.29 -16.99
C ALA A 394 15.25 22.77 -18.08
N ASP A 395 16.47 23.31 -18.15
CA ASP A 395 17.50 22.90 -19.13
C ASP A 395 17.98 21.44 -18.99
N LYS A 396 17.71 20.81 -17.84
CA LYS A 396 18.09 19.41 -17.56
C LYS A 396 16.90 18.46 -17.51
N SER A 397 15.70 18.98 -17.72
CA SER A 397 14.45 18.23 -17.65
C SER A 397 13.73 18.30 -19.00
N VAL A 398 12.82 17.37 -19.26
CA VAL A 398 12.01 17.38 -20.49
C VAL A 398 10.56 17.63 -20.12
N THR A 399 10.02 18.75 -20.62
CA THR A 399 8.61 19.12 -20.48
C THR A 399 7.86 18.86 -21.79
N ILE A 400 6.68 18.25 -21.69
CA ILE A 400 5.75 18.03 -22.80
C ILE A 400 4.35 18.57 -22.47
N TYR A 401 3.68 19.10 -23.48
CA TYR A 401 2.35 19.68 -23.37
C TYR A 401 1.32 18.81 -24.07
N ASN A 402 0.14 18.68 -23.47
CA ASN A 402 -0.95 17.91 -24.04
C ASN A 402 -1.49 18.60 -25.30
N LYS A 403 -1.56 17.86 -26.41
CA LYS A 403 -2.13 18.32 -27.68
C LYS A 403 -3.66 18.41 -27.67
N GLU A 404 -4.30 17.89 -26.61
CA GLU A 404 -5.76 17.79 -26.46
C GLU A 404 -6.42 17.05 -27.62
N LEU A 405 -5.78 15.97 -28.08
CA LEU A 405 -6.30 15.16 -29.17
C LEU A 405 -7.65 14.53 -28.76
N PRO A 406 -8.60 14.37 -29.71
CA PRO A 406 -9.78 13.55 -29.47
C PRO A 406 -9.39 12.16 -28.98
N GLN A 407 -10.19 11.57 -28.07
CA GLN A 407 -9.90 10.28 -27.44
C GLN A 407 -9.44 9.23 -28.46
N SER A 408 -10.11 9.12 -29.61
CA SER A 408 -9.80 8.15 -30.67
C SER A 408 -8.40 8.26 -31.29
N LYS A 409 -7.66 9.36 -31.04
CA LYS A 409 -6.31 9.59 -31.54
C LYS A 409 -5.24 9.57 -30.45
N GLN A 410 -5.60 9.48 -29.16
CA GLN A 410 -4.58 9.48 -28.09
C GLN A 410 -3.91 8.11 -27.92
N LYS A 411 -4.45 7.04 -28.53
CA LYS A 411 -3.84 5.70 -28.50
C LYS A 411 -2.45 5.73 -29.14
N GLU A 412 -2.31 6.49 -30.23
CA GLU A 412 -1.10 6.64 -31.02
C GLU A 412 -0.24 7.85 -30.64
N ASP A 413 -0.61 8.62 -29.61
CA ASP A 413 0.19 9.75 -29.10
C ASP A 413 1.28 9.25 -28.15
N TRP A 414 2.21 8.48 -28.70
CA TRP A 414 3.26 7.78 -27.96
C TRP A 414 4.14 8.68 -27.07
N PRO A 415 4.56 9.88 -27.50
CA PRO A 415 5.30 10.80 -26.62
C PRO A 415 4.51 11.16 -25.36
N TRP A 416 3.22 11.46 -25.51
CA TRP A 416 2.35 11.81 -24.39
C TRP A 416 2.01 10.59 -23.52
N ARG A 417 1.79 9.41 -24.12
CA ARG A 417 1.62 8.16 -23.37
C ARG A 417 2.84 7.82 -22.53
N TYR A 418 4.05 8.00 -23.08
CA TYR A 418 5.30 7.82 -22.34
C TYR A 418 5.40 8.79 -21.16
N ALA A 419 5.08 10.07 -21.37
CA ALA A 419 5.09 11.06 -20.29
C ALA A 419 4.10 10.72 -19.17
N LYS A 420 2.89 10.26 -19.50
CA LYS A 420 1.94 9.73 -18.51
C LYS A 420 2.49 8.52 -17.77
N THR A 421 3.20 7.62 -18.46
CA THR A 421 3.89 6.49 -17.81
C THR A 421 4.95 6.96 -16.81
N CYS A 422 5.71 8.03 -17.11
CA CYS A 422 6.63 8.62 -16.13
C CYS A 422 5.90 9.08 -14.86
N VAL A 423 4.76 9.76 -15.01
CA VAL A 423 3.92 10.17 -13.87
C VAL A 423 3.42 8.95 -13.10
N GLN A 424 2.92 7.91 -13.78
CA GLN A 424 2.45 6.68 -13.14
C GLN A 424 3.56 5.93 -12.39
N THR A 425 4.81 5.98 -12.89
CA THR A 425 5.99 5.42 -12.20
C THR A 425 6.30 6.19 -10.93
N SER A 426 6.33 7.52 -10.98
CA SER A 426 6.48 8.33 -9.77
C SER A 426 5.33 8.10 -8.79
N ASP A 427 4.10 7.99 -9.30
CA ASP A 427 2.92 7.74 -8.49
C ASP A 427 2.93 6.36 -7.85
N TRP A 428 3.43 5.33 -8.51
CA TRP A 428 3.60 4.00 -7.92
C TRP A 428 4.52 4.07 -6.70
N MET A 429 5.68 4.72 -6.83
CA MET A 429 6.62 4.87 -5.71
C MET A 429 6.03 5.70 -4.57
N ARG A 430 5.38 6.84 -4.86
CA ARG A 430 4.72 7.64 -3.82
C ARG A 430 3.58 6.87 -3.16
N HIS A 431 2.79 6.17 -3.95
CA HIS A 431 1.65 5.42 -3.46
C HIS A 431 2.09 4.30 -2.51
N GLU A 432 2.94 3.38 -2.96
CA GLU A 432 3.31 2.21 -2.17
C GLU A 432 4.19 2.58 -0.97
N VAL A 433 5.19 3.45 -1.18
CA VAL A 433 6.18 3.75 -0.14
C VAL A 433 5.66 4.81 0.84
N VAL A 434 4.89 5.80 0.36
CA VAL A 434 4.48 6.95 1.19
C VAL A 434 3.04 6.82 1.63
N VAL A 435 2.10 6.78 0.69
CA VAL A 435 0.67 6.89 0.98
C VAL A 435 0.16 5.63 1.69
N HIS A 436 0.68 4.47 1.31
CA HIS A 436 0.38 3.19 1.93
C HIS A 436 1.33 2.92 3.10
N LEU A 437 2.59 2.56 2.83
CA LEU A 437 3.51 2.08 3.88
C LEU A 437 3.77 3.11 4.99
N VAL A 438 4.24 4.33 4.66
CA VAL A 438 4.57 5.31 5.70
C VAL A 438 3.31 5.87 6.37
N ASN A 439 2.40 6.47 5.59
CA ASN A 439 1.29 7.26 6.11
C ASN A 439 0.21 6.44 6.82
N THR A 440 0.12 5.12 6.56
CA THR A 440 -0.77 4.23 7.34
C THR A 440 0.05 3.35 8.27
N HIS A 441 0.86 2.41 7.75
CA HIS A 441 1.49 1.40 8.60
C HIS A 441 2.47 1.97 9.64
N PHE A 442 3.44 2.77 9.22
CA PHE A 442 4.50 3.24 10.15
C PHE A 442 4.02 4.33 11.09
N ILE A 443 3.17 5.25 10.62
CA ILE A 443 2.54 6.23 11.51
C ILE A 443 1.63 5.53 12.53
N GLU A 444 0.82 4.55 12.11
CA GLU A 444 -0.06 3.84 13.04
C GLU A 444 0.75 3.00 14.05
N GLU A 445 1.80 2.29 13.63
CA GLU A 445 2.69 1.55 14.56
C GLU A 445 3.34 2.48 15.59
N ALA A 446 3.78 3.66 15.18
CA ALA A 446 4.27 4.67 16.12
C ALA A 446 3.21 5.04 17.17
N THR A 447 1.95 5.24 16.76
CA THR A 447 0.85 5.53 17.68
C THR A 447 0.55 4.35 18.62
N ILE A 448 0.63 3.11 18.13
CA ILE A 448 0.44 1.88 18.92
C ILE A 448 1.50 1.81 20.01
N VAL A 449 2.78 1.89 19.65
CA VAL A 449 3.90 1.78 20.60
C VAL A 449 3.84 2.93 21.60
N GLY A 450 3.62 4.16 21.14
CA GLY A 450 3.46 5.33 22.01
C GLY A 450 2.29 5.17 22.99
N ALA A 451 1.15 4.65 22.54
CA ALA A 451 -0.02 4.44 23.39
C ALA A 451 0.20 3.29 24.40
N GLN A 452 0.88 2.22 24.01
CA GLN A 452 1.25 1.13 24.91
C GLN A 452 2.18 1.62 26.04
N GLN A 453 3.11 2.53 25.75
CA GLN A 453 3.96 3.14 26.79
C GLN A 453 3.23 4.15 27.68
N ALA A 454 2.20 4.79 27.13
CA ALA A 454 1.51 5.89 27.78
C ALA A 454 0.35 5.43 28.66
N PHE A 455 -0.49 4.49 28.22
CA PHE A 455 -1.79 4.19 28.82
C PHE A 455 -1.84 2.83 29.54
N GLU A 456 -2.61 2.79 30.63
CA GLU A 456 -3.09 1.53 31.23
C GLU A 456 -4.21 0.90 30.39
N ASP A 457 -4.38 -0.42 30.50
CA ASP A 457 -5.32 -1.18 29.66
C ASP A 457 -6.79 -0.78 29.85
N HIS A 458 -7.14 -0.22 31.02
CA HIS A 458 -8.49 0.27 31.30
C HIS A 458 -8.70 1.76 30.96
N HIS A 459 -7.68 2.46 30.47
CA HIS A 459 -7.81 3.86 30.09
C HIS A 459 -8.80 4.00 28.91
N PRO A 460 -9.75 4.96 28.93
CA PRO A 460 -10.79 5.07 27.91
C PRO A 460 -10.25 5.22 26.47
N VAL A 461 -9.14 5.97 26.30
CA VAL A 461 -8.47 6.11 25.01
C VAL A 461 -7.91 4.77 24.52
N PHE A 462 -7.24 4.03 25.40
CA PHE A 462 -6.64 2.73 25.05
C PHE A 462 -7.71 1.70 24.69
N GLN A 463 -8.78 1.59 25.49
CA GLN A 463 -9.90 0.69 25.20
C GLN A 463 -10.62 1.02 23.89
N LEU A 464 -10.64 2.29 23.50
CA LEU A 464 -11.25 2.73 22.26
C LEU A 464 -10.38 2.36 21.05
N LEU A 465 -9.05 2.53 21.15
CA LEU A 465 -8.12 2.31 20.06
C LEU A 465 -7.67 0.86 19.87
N TYR A 466 -7.54 0.08 20.96
CA TYR A 466 -7.01 -1.30 20.91
C TYR A 466 -7.64 -2.21 19.82
N PRO A 467 -8.96 -2.20 19.58
CA PRO A 467 -9.57 -3.00 18.52
C PRO A 467 -9.10 -2.63 17.10
N HIS A 468 -8.60 -1.42 16.91
CA HIS A 468 -8.13 -0.87 15.63
C HIS A 468 -6.65 -1.15 15.36
N TRP A 469 -5.96 -1.84 16.27
CA TRP A 469 -4.53 -2.14 16.17
C TRP A 469 -4.21 -3.62 15.97
N GLN A 470 -5.23 -4.47 15.95
CA GLN A 470 -5.05 -5.91 15.84
C GLN A 470 -4.33 -6.26 14.54
N LYS A 471 -3.26 -7.07 14.66
CA LYS A 471 -2.37 -7.59 13.59
C LYS A 471 -1.43 -6.55 12.97
N THR A 472 -1.55 -5.28 13.32
CA THR A 472 -0.76 -4.22 12.68
C THR A 472 0.73 -4.38 12.99
N LEU A 473 1.10 -4.73 14.23
CA LEU A 473 2.52 -4.87 14.59
C LEU A 473 3.17 -6.08 13.90
N SER A 474 2.48 -7.22 13.87
CA SER A 474 2.96 -8.44 13.21
C SER A 474 3.11 -8.26 11.70
N ILE A 475 2.12 -7.64 11.03
CA ILE A 475 2.19 -7.34 9.59
C ILE A 475 3.36 -6.40 9.30
N ASN A 476 3.54 -5.34 10.08
CA ASN A 476 4.61 -4.36 9.85
C ASN A 476 6.01 -4.98 10.01
N ALA A 477 6.22 -5.79 11.05
CA ALA A 477 7.47 -6.53 11.23
C ALA A 477 7.74 -7.49 10.06
N GLY A 478 6.71 -8.22 9.61
CA GLY A 478 6.80 -9.07 8.41
C GLY A 478 7.15 -8.28 7.15
N ALA A 479 6.55 -7.11 6.96
CA ALA A 479 6.78 -6.23 5.81
C ALA A 479 8.21 -5.66 5.77
N ARG A 480 8.73 -5.17 6.90
CA ARG A 480 10.13 -4.68 7.01
C ARG A 480 11.15 -5.78 6.70
N ALA A 481 10.84 -7.01 7.10
CA ALA A 481 11.71 -8.16 6.92
C ALA A 481 11.67 -8.76 5.51
N SER A 482 10.55 -8.64 4.81
CA SER A 482 10.31 -9.32 3.53
C SER A 482 9.93 -8.38 2.38
N LEU A 483 8.79 -7.71 2.46
CA LEU A 483 8.24 -6.93 1.35
C LEU A 483 9.14 -5.77 0.93
N VAL A 484 9.57 -4.95 1.88
CA VAL A 484 10.39 -3.78 1.56
C VAL A 484 11.71 -4.19 0.88
N PRO A 485 12.56 -5.05 1.49
CA PRO A 485 13.84 -5.40 0.90
C PRO A 485 13.75 -6.33 -0.32
N ASN A 486 12.81 -7.29 -0.34
CA ASN A 486 12.80 -8.36 -1.37
C ASN A 486 11.78 -8.12 -2.50
N VAL A 487 10.95 -7.09 -2.38
CA VAL A 487 9.96 -6.74 -3.40
C VAL A 487 10.07 -5.28 -3.80
N ILE A 488 9.84 -4.35 -2.86
CA ILE A 488 9.73 -2.92 -3.19
C ILE A 488 11.07 -2.41 -3.73
N VAL A 489 12.17 -2.65 -3.02
CA VAL A 489 13.54 -2.28 -3.46
C VAL A 489 13.90 -2.94 -4.80
N ASP A 490 13.39 -4.14 -5.05
CA ASP A 490 13.63 -4.90 -6.28
C ASP A 490 12.79 -4.47 -7.48
N LEU A 491 11.81 -3.58 -7.28
CA LEU A 491 10.91 -3.06 -8.30
C LEU A 491 11.16 -1.58 -8.64
N ILE A 492 11.78 -0.82 -7.74
CA ILE A 492 12.03 0.61 -7.94
C ILE A 492 13.38 0.91 -8.58
N GLY A 493 13.50 2.10 -9.12
CA GLY A 493 14.74 2.61 -9.73
C GLY A 493 15.65 3.37 -8.76
N VAL A 494 15.69 2.97 -7.49
CA VAL A 494 16.61 3.50 -6.47
C VAL A 494 17.22 2.35 -5.67
N THR A 495 18.38 2.57 -5.06
CA THR A 495 19.03 1.55 -4.22
C THR A 495 18.30 1.33 -2.90
N ALA A 496 18.62 0.25 -2.18
CA ALA A 496 18.04 -0.03 -0.86
C ALA A 496 18.25 1.13 0.13
N ASP A 497 19.45 1.69 0.19
CA ASP A 497 19.77 2.82 1.08
C ASP A 497 19.02 4.09 0.70
N GLN A 498 18.87 4.36 -0.60
CA GLN A 498 18.09 5.48 -1.11
C GLN A 498 16.59 5.31 -0.76
N ALA A 499 16.05 4.09 -0.90
CA ALA A 499 14.67 3.78 -0.54
C ALA A 499 14.41 3.96 0.97
N LYS A 500 15.32 3.49 1.83
CA LYS A 500 15.24 3.72 3.28
C LYS A 500 15.35 5.20 3.64
N THR A 501 16.25 5.93 2.98
CA THR A 501 16.37 7.39 3.14
C THR A 501 15.06 8.09 2.75
N PHE A 502 14.43 7.66 1.66
CA PHE A 502 13.12 8.16 1.21
C PHE A 502 12.00 7.88 2.21
N ILE A 503 11.91 6.65 2.73
CA ILE A 503 10.96 6.27 3.80
C ILE A 503 11.13 7.16 5.04
N MET A 504 12.38 7.33 5.50
CA MET A 504 12.70 8.16 6.66
C MET A 504 12.36 9.64 6.44
N HIS A 505 12.64 10.15 5.23
CA HIS A 505 12.27 11.51 4.86
C HIS A 505 10.76 11.72 4.96
N GLU A 506 9.98 10.79 4.43
CA GLU A 506 8.51 10.89 4.41
C GLU A 506 7.89 10.80 5.80
N TYR A 507 8.39 9.88 6.63
CA TYR A 507 7.94 9.76 8.02
C TYR A 507 8.18 11.06 8.79
N LYS A 508 9.37 11.65 8.67
CA LYS A 508 9.73 12.91 9.36
C LYS A 508 8.94 14.12 8.87
N ASN A 509 8.45 14.09 7.64
CA ASN A 509 7.65 15.16 7.04
C ASN A 509 6.14 14.87 7.12
N PHE A 510 5.71 13.80 7.80
CA PHE A 510 4.30 13.57 8.06
C PHE A 510 3.77 14.61 9.05
N ASP A 511 2.87 15.47 8.58
CA ASP A 511 2.17 16.45 9.42
C ASP A 511 0.91 15.82 10.04
N PHE A 512 1.04 15.23 11.23
CA PHE A 512 -0.04 14.45 11.85
C PHE A 512 -1.35 15.23 11.96
N LYS A 513 -1.28 16.48 12.43
CA LYS A 513 -2.45 17.35 12.55
C LYS A 513 -2.93 17.85 11.19
N GLY A 514 -2.01 18.28 10.32
CA GLY A 514 -2.36 18.75 8.97
C GLY A 514 -3.01 17.67 8.09
N ARG A 515 -2.85 16.39 8.44
CA ARG A 515 -3.46 15.24 7.76
C ARG A 515 -4.83 14.83 8.27
N TYR A 516 -5.42 15.55 9.25
CA TYR A 516 -6.83 15.35 9.58
C TYR A 516 -7.69 15.63 8.35
N VAL A 517 -8.64 14.75 8.03
CA VAL A 517 -9.35 14.75 6.74
C VAL A 517 -9.88 16.13 6.32
N PRO A 518 -10.60 16.90 7.19
CA PRO A 518 -11.09 18.21 6.80
C PRO A 518 -9.96 19.22 6.51
N LEU A 519 -8.86 19.14 7.25
CA LEU A 519 -7.71 20.02 7.10
C LEU A 519 -6.92 19.66 5.84
N ASP A 520 -6.70 18.37 5.60
CA ASP A 520 -5.99 17.87 4.42
C ASP A 520 -6.73 18.22 3.13
N LEU A 521 -8.03 17.95 3.07
CA LEU A 521 -8.86 18.28 1.90
C LEU A 521 -8.85 19.78 1.61
N LYS A 522 -9.00 20.62 2.64
CA LYS A 522 -8.94 22.08 2.49
C LYS A 522 -7.56 22.53 2.02
N ARG A 523 -6.48 22.01 2.62
CA ARG A 523 -5.10 22.32 2.24
C ARG A 523 -4.82 21.95 0.78
N ARG A 524 -5.37 20.83 0.32
CA ARG A 524 -5.28 20.37 -1.07
C ARG A 524 -6.31 20.99 -2.01
N GLY A 525 -6.98 22.07 -1.58
CA GLY A 525 -7.87 22.87 -2.42
C GLY A 525 -9.19 22.20 -2.77
N PHE A 526 -9.66 21.23 -1.97
CA PHE A 526 -11.00 20.67 -2.10
C PHE A 526 -11.99 21.43 -1.20
N PRO A 527 -12.96 22.18 -1.75
CA PRO A 527 -13.94 22.92 -0.97
C PRO A 527 -15.03 21.99 -0.43
N THR A 528 -14.86 21.51 0.80
CA THR A 528 -15.75 20.53 1.45
C THR A 528 -17.21 20.97 1.56
N GLU A 529 -17.48 22.27 1.57
CA GLU A 529 -18.81 22.90 1.57
C GLU A 529 -19.47 22.89 0.18
N LYS A 530 -18.68 22.76 -0.89
CA LYS A 530 -19.12 22.65 -2.29
C LYS A 530 -18.91 21.25 -2.86
N ARG A 531 -18.71 20.25 -2.00
CA ARG A 531 -18.37 18.88 -2.40
C ARG A 531 -19.40 18.19 -3.31
N ASP A 532 -20.63 18.71 -3.34
CA ASP A 532 -21.74 18.22 -4.15
C ASP A 532 -22.00 19.08 -5.40
N ASP A 533 -21.18 20.11 -5.65
CA ASP A 533 -21.20 20.88 -6.90
C ASP A 533 -20.65 20.02 -8.06
N PRO A 534 -21.16 20.18 -9.31
CA PRO A 534 -20.73 19.39 -10.46
C PRO A 534 -19.21 19.29 -10.66
N LYS A 535 -18.48 20.34 -10.31
CA LYS A 535 -17.01 20.43 -10.39
C LYS A 535 -16.28 19.37 -9.54
N TYR A 536 -16.88 18.91 -8.44
CA TYR A 536 -16.20 18.07 -7.44
C TYR A 536 -16.77 16.65 -7.35
N LEU A 537 -17.81 16.33 -8.11
CA LEU A 537 -18.49 15.02 -8.07
C LEU A 537 -17.57 13.84 -8.41
N ASN A 538 -16.61 14.06 -9.31
CA ASN A 538 -15.65 13.02 -9.73
C ASN A 538 -14.60 12.68 -8.67
N TYR A 539 -14.52 13.45 -7.58
CA TYR A 539 -13.61 13.17 -6.47
C TYR A 539 -14.32 12.38 -5.35
N ALA A 540 -14.84 11.20 -5.70
CA ALA A 540 -15.65 10.38 -4.80
C ALA A 540 -14.92 10.02 -3.50
N TYR A 541 -13.60 9.75 -3.54
CA TYR A 541 -12.79 9.53 -2.33
C TYR A 541 -12.95 10.68 -1.32
N ALA A 542 -12.77 11.93 -1.76
CA ALA A 542 -12.84 13.11 -0.89
C ALA A 542 -14.22 13.25 -0.23
N ARG A 543 -15.30 12.97 -0.98
CA ARG A 543 -16.68 13.01 -0.48
C ARG A 543 -16.93 11.91 0.56
N CYS A 544 -16.56 10.67 0.24
CA CYS A 544 -16.71 9.52 1.13
C CYS A 544 -15.89 9.70 2.42
N ILE A 545 -14.61 10.05 2.31
CA ILE A 545 -13.70 10.10 3.45
C ILE A 545 -14.03 11.27 4.40
N TYR A 546 -14.49 12.40 3.86
CA TYR A 546 -14.99 13.52 4.66
C TYR A 546 -16.21 13.11 5.49
N SER A 547 -17.19 12.45 4.86
CA SER A 547 -18.37 11.96 5.57
C SER A 547 -18.02 10.90 6.62
N MET A 548 -17.12 9.96 6.30
CA MET A 548 -16.63 8.94 7.24
C MET A 548 -15.91 9.55 8.45
N TRP A 549 -15.06 10.56 8.23
CA TRP A 549 -14.35 11.26 9.32
C TRP A 549 -15.30 11.77 10.40
N PHE A 550 -16.37 12.47 10.04
CA PHE A 550 -17.31 13.03 11.03
C PHE A 550 -18.14 11.95 11.74
N LYS A 551 -18.38 10.80 11.10
CA LYS A 551 -19.04 9.66 11.75
C LYS A 551 -18.14 9.04 12.82
N ILE A 552 -16.86 8.82 12.50
CA ILE A 552 -15.86 8.34 13.45
C ILE A 552 -15.68 9.38 14.57
N HIS A 553 -15.49 10.64 14.22
CA HIS A 553 -15.32 11.75 15.18
C HIS A 553 -16.50 11.83 16.15
N SER A 554 -17.75 11.76 15.65
CA SER A 554 -18.94 11.77 16.50
C SER A 554 -18.97 10.57 17.46
N PHE A 555 -18.60 9.39 16.98
CA PHE A 555 -18.52 8.19 17.83
C PHE A 555 -17.44 8.33 18.90
N VAL A 556 -16.24 8.80 18.55
CA VAL A 556 -15.13 9.06 19.49
C VAL A 556 -15.54 10.10 20.54
N THR A 557 -16.18 11.19 20.11
CA THR A 557 -16.71 12.24 20.99
C THR A 557 -17.64 11.66 22.03
N GLU A 558 -18.62 10.86 21.61
CA GLU A 558 -19.60 10.24 22.53
C GLU A 558 -18.92 9.25 23.47
N MET A 559 -18.00 8.42 22.98
CA MET A 559 -17.28 7.43 23.79
C MET A 559 -16.40 8.08 24.87
N LEU A 560 -15.63 9.11 24.53
CA LEU A 560 -14.74 9.78 25.48
C LEU A 560 -15.51 10.66 26.47
N ALA A 561 -16.65 11.24 26.07
CA ALA A 561 -17.50 12.04 26.95
C ALA A 561 -18.06 11.25 28.15
N ILE A 562 -18.14 9.91 28.05
CA ILE A 562 -18.55 9.04 29.17
C ILE A 562 -17.56 9.15 30.34
N HIS A 563 -16.27 9.39 30.05
CA HIS A 563 -15.23 9.49 31.06
C HIS A 563 -14.89 10.95 31.42
N TYR A 564 -14.64 11.80 30.42
CA TYR A 564 -14.20 13.18 30.67
C TYR A 564 -15.36 14.12 31.03
N GLY A 565 -16.63 13.68 30.87
CA GLY A 565 -17.83 14.45 31.20
C GLY A 565 -18.58 15.00 29.99
N LYS A 566 -19.64 15.79 30.23
CA LYS A 566 -20.51 16.39 29.19
C LYS A 566 -20.42 17.91 29.07
N ASP A 567 -19.97 18.61 30.12
CA ASP A 567 -19.75 20.06 30.13
C ASP A 567 -18.36 20.42 29.58
N GLY A 568 -18.28 21.45 28.72
CA GLY A 568 -17.06 21.81 27.98
C GLY A 568 -15.89 22.25 28.86
N GLN A 569 -16.11 23.13 29.84
CA GLN A 569 -15.01 23.62 30.68
C GLN A 569 -14.46 22.54 31.62
N ASP A 570 -15.31 21.60 32.05
CA ASP A 570 -14.91 20.52 32.95
C ASP A 570 -14.19 19.39 32.21
N LYS A 571 -14.58 19.10 30.95
CA LYS A 571 -13.86 18.14 30.10
C LYS A 571 -12.44 18.59 29.77
N ASP A 572 -12.26 19.87 29.41
CA ASP A 572 -10.94 20.38 29.04
C ASP A 572 -9.98 20.31 30.23
N LYS A 573 -10.46 20.65 31.44
CA LYS A 573 -9.70 20.47 32.68
C LYS A 573 -9.38 19.01 32.95
N ALA A 574 -10.33 18.09 32.73
CA ALA A 574 -10.11 16.66 32.92
C ALA A 574 -9.00 16.14 31.99
N VAL A 575 -8.98 16.56 30.72
CA VAL A 575 -7.88 16.23 29.77
C VAL A 575 -6.55 16.84 30.23
N GLN A 576 -6.55 18.09 30.70
CA GLN A 576 -5.33 18.72 31.24
C GLN A 576 -4.81 18.06 32.52
N GLN A 577 -5.65 17.35 33.25
CA GLN A 577 -5.28 16.60 34.46
C GLN A 577 -4.89 15.15 34.16
N ASP A 578 -5.09 14.69 32.93
CA ASP A 578 -4.76 13.34 32.49
C ASP A 578 -3.28 13.20 32.12
N ASP A 579 -2.50 12.62 33.03
CA ASP A 579 -1.07 12.41 32.81
C ASP A 579 -0.79 11.32 31.76
N TYR A 580 -1.71 10.40 31.50
CA TYR A 580 -1.54 9.39 30.45
C TYR A 580 -1.59 10.03 29.07
N VAL A 581 -2.52 10.97 28.83
CA VAL A 581 -2.59 11.74 27.58
C VAL A 581 -1.36 12.63 27.38
N LYS A 582 -0.88 13.30 28.43
CA LYS A 582 0.37 14.09 28.36
C LYS A 582 1.57 13.22 28.03
N ASN A 583 1.68 12.05 28.66
CA ASN A 583 2.76 11.11 28.40
C ASN A 583 2.68 10.58 26.97
N TRP A 584 1.49 10.30 26.45
CA TRP A 584 1.32 9.89 25.05
C TRP A 584 1.86 10.93 24.09
N CYS A 585 1.46 12.20 24.25
CA CYS A 585 2.00 13.31 23.45
C CYS A 585 3.53 13.37 23.52
N LYS A 586 4.09 13.23 24.74
CA LYS A 586 5.54 13.22 24.96
C LYS A 586 6.23 12.07 24.24
N TYR A 587 5.73 10.84 24.33
CA TYR A 587 6.33 9.68 23.66
C TYR A 587 6.29 9.82 22.14
N MET A 588 5.19 10.35 21.59
CA MET A 588 5.06 10.60 20.15
C MET A 588 6.04 11.68 19.66
N GLN A 589 6.17 12.79 20.40
CA GLN A 589 6.99 13.94 19.99
C GLN A 589 8.49 13.76 20.28
N SER A 590 8.86 12.91 21.24
CA SER A 590 10.27 12.78 21.65
C SER A 590 11.12 12.15 20.53
N PRO A 591 12.36 12.61 20.35
CA PRO A 591 13.27 12.03 19.37
C PRO A 591 13.52 10.54 19.61
N ALA A 592 13.80 9.81 18.54
CA ALA A 592 14.30 8.44 18.63
C ALA A 592 15.67 8.42 19.33
N ALA A 593 15.92 7.38 20.12
CA ALA A 593 17.18 7.19 20.82
C ALA A 593 17.41 5.71 21.16
N PRO A 594 18.68 5.27 21.33
CA PRO A 594 18.99 3.88 21.70
C PRO A 594 18.32 3.39 22.99
N LYS A 595 17.97 4.29 23.90
CA LYS A 595 17.29 4.01 25.17
C LYS A 595 16.28 5.12 25.45
N ASP A 596 15.08 4.72 25.87
CA ASP A 596 13.99 5.62 26.27
C ASP A 596 13.65 6.69 25.21
N GLY A 597 13.85 6.35 23.93
CA GLY A 597 13.48 7.19 22.78
C GLY A 597 11.97 7.23 22.54
N GLY A 598 11.53 8.20 21.73
CA GLY A 598 10.15 8.34 21.28
C GLY A 598 9.96 8.04 19.79
N ALA A 599 8.79 8.40 19.27
CA ALA A 599 8.42 8.16 17.89
C ALA A 599 9.03 9.15 16.88
N ASP A 600 9.71 10.21 17.33
CA ASP A 600 10.25 11.29 16.49
C ASP A 600 9.21 11.95 15.58
N LEU A 601 7.99 12.15 16.09
CA LEU A 601 6.86 12.80 15.41
C LEU A 601 6.50 14.14 16.07
N PRO A 602 7.28 15.21 15.84
CA PRO A 602 7.03 16.52 16.44
C PRO A 602 5.71 17.17 15.98
N SER A 603 5.15 16.72 14.86
CA SER A 603 3.84 17.17 14.34
C SER A 603 2.65 16.56 15.09
N PHE A 604 2.86 15.53 15.91
CA PHE A 604 1.83 14.98 16.78
C PHE A 604 1.34 16.07 17.76
N PRO A 605 0.04 16.22 18.01
CA PRO A 605 -0.47 17.34 18.80
C PRO A 605 -0.05 17.26 20.27
N THR A 606 0.23 18.42 20.88
CA THR A 606 0.19 18.56 22.35
C THR A 606 -1.26 18.74 22.75
N ILE A 607 -1.89 17.67 23.25
CA ILE A 607 -3.32 17.65 23.56
C ILE A 607 -3.58 18.36 24.90
N THR A 608 -4.35 19.44 24.85
CA THR A 608 -4.64 20.32 26.02
C THR A 608 -6.13 20.52 26.27
N ASN A 609 -6.99 20.01 25.40
CA ASN A 609 -8.44 20.10 25.52
C ASN A 609 -9.13 18.88 24.91
N PHE A 610 -10.43 18.75 25.16
CA PHE A 610 -11.20 17.58 24.75
C PHE A 610 -11.32 17.44 23.23
N ALA A 611 -11.43 18.55 22.49
CA ALA A 611 -11.51 18.50 21.03
C ALA A 611 -10.21 17.95 20.41
N GLU A 612 -9.05 18.39 20.90
CA GLU A 612 -7.74 17.88 20.44
C GLU A 612 -7.57 16.38 20.72
N LEU A 613 -8.08 15.89 21.87
CA LEU A 613 -8.06 14.47 22.18
C LEU A 613 -8.95 13.67 21.22
N VAL A 614 -10.16 14.15 20.96
CA VAL A 614 -11.09 13.52 20.01
C VAL A 614 -10.50 13.49 18.61
N ASP A 615 -9.90 14.58 18.14
CA ASP A 615 -9.28 14.66 16.81
C ASP A 615 -8.12 13.67 16.68
N ALA A 616 -7.22 13.59 17.67
CA ALA A 616 -6.09 12.67 17.65
C ALA A 616 -6.55 11.20 17.63
N VAL A 617 -7.54 10.83 18.44
CA VAL A 617 -8.10 9.47 18.47
C VAL A 617 -8.87 9.16 17.18
N THR A 618 -9.58 10.13 16.62
CA THR A 618 -10.24 10.01 15.31
C THR A 618 -9.23 9.73 14.20
N MET A 619 -8.09 10.43 14.23
CA MET A 619 -7.01 10.24 13.25
C MET A 619 -6.45 8.81 13.29
N CYS A 620 -6.16 8.24 14.47
CA CYS A 620 -5.69 6.85 14.59
C CYS A 620 -6.71 5.86 13.98
N ILE A 621 -8.00 5.98 14.35
CA ILE A 621 -9.04 5.10 13.77
C ILE A 621 -9.17 5.31 12.25
N HIS A 622 -9.05 6.55 11.78
CA HIS A 622 -9.07 6.88 10.35
C HIS A 622 -7.91 6.22 9.59
N LEU A 623 -6.68 6.31 10.11
CA LEU A 623 -5.49 5.69 9.52
C LEU A 623 -5.64 4.17 9.48
N ALA A 624 -6.02 3.57 10.60
CA ALA A 624 -6.12 2.13 10.75
C ALA A 624 -7.22 1.49 9.88
N SER A 625 -8.30 2.23 9.60
CA SER A 625 -9.49 1.69 8.95
C SER A 625 -9.75 2.30 7.56
N PRO A 626 -10.51 3.39 7.40
CA PRO A 626 -10.95 3.83 6.08
C PRO A 626 -9.80 4.35 5.20
N GLN A 627 -8.73 4.94 5.78
CA GLN A 627 -7.60 5.42 4.98
C GLN A 627 -6.81 4.27 4.38
N HIS A 628 -6.38 3.30 5.20
CA HIS A 628 -5.72 2.09 4.72
C HIS A 628 -6.58 1.36 3.68
N THR A 629 -7.87 1.17 3.96
CA THR A 629 -8.82 0.55 3.02
C THR A 629 -8.80 1.28 1.66
N ALA A 630 -8.92 2.61 1.64
CA ALA A 630 -9.00 3.38 0.40
C ALA A 630 -7.74 3.28 -0.47
N VAL A 631 -6.56 3.17 0.13
CA VAL A 631 -5.27 3.20 -0.59
C VAL A 631 -4.67 1.81 -0.85
N ASN A 632 -5.18 0.77 -0.19
CA ASN A 632 -4.71 -0.60 -0.35
C ASN A 632 -5.62 -1.42 -1.29
N TYR A 633 -6.94 -1.37 -1.10
CA TYR A 633 -7.86 -2.32 -1.75
C TYR A 633 -8.12 -2.08 -3.26
N LEU A 634 -7.67 -0.94 -3.80
CA LEU A 634 -7.70 -0.64 -5.23
C LEU A 634 -6.42 -1.04 -5.95
N GLN A 635 -5.37 -1.44 -5.22
CA GLN A 635 -4.06 -1.76 -5.79
C GLN A 635 -4.17 -2.81 -6.89
N ASN A 636 -4.82 -3.94 -6.60
CA ASN A 636 -4.94 -5.02 -7.58
C ASN A 636 -5.59 -4.55 -8.89
N TYR A 637 -6.63 -3.73 -8.84
CA TYR A 637 -7.33 -3.26 -10.05
C TYR A 637 -6.44 -2.36 -10.93
N TYR A 638 -5.67 -1.46 -10.31
CA TYR A 638 -4.88 -0.47 -11.04
C TYR A 638 -3.44 -0.93 -11.37
N GLN A 639 -2.90 -1.92 -10.66
CA GLN A 639 -1.49 -2.32 -10.77
C GLN A 639 -1.28 -3.71 -11.38
N SER A 640 -2.25 -4.63 -11.30
CA SER A 640 -2.09 -5.99 -11.88
C SER A 640 -1.93 -5.98 -13.40
N PHE A 641 -2.53 -4.99 -14.08
CA PHE A 641 -2.23 -4.64 -15.47
C PHE A 641 -1.05 -3.67 -15.52
N VAL A 642 0.15 -4.20 -15.36
CA VAL A 642 1.39 -3.47 -15.01
C VAL A 642 1.68 -2.28 -15.93
N VAL A 643 1.31 -2.36 -17.22
CA VAL A 643 1.54 -1.25 -18.18
C VAL A 643 0.71 0.01 -17.88
N ASN A 644 -0.34 -0.06 -17.06
CA ASN A 644 -1.07 1.10 -16.57
C ASN A 644 -0.29 1.86 -15.49
N LYS A 645 0.37 1.15 -14.57
CA LYS A 645 1.05 1.74 -13.42
C LYS A 645 2.34 0.98 -13.08
N PRO A 646 3.38 1.10 -13.92
CA PRO A 646 4.62 0.35 -13.74
C PRO A 646 5.48 0.95 -12.61
N PRO A 647 6.18 0.12 -11.80
CA PRO A 647 6.95 0.58 -10.65
C PRO A 647 8.25 1.32 -11.00
N CYS A 648 8.80 1.07 -12.20
CA CYS A 648 9.98 1.72 -12.73
C CYS A 648 9.98 1.67 -14.27
N LEU A 649 10.96 2.33 -14.88
CA LEU A 649 11.27 2.23 -16.31
C LEU A 649 12.50 1.34 -16.55
N TYR A 650 12.59 0.72 -17.73
CA TYR A 650 13.69 -0.16 -18.13
C TYR A 650 14.61 0.41 -19.21
N ARG A 651 14.43 1.70 -19.53
CA ARG A 651 15.35 2.50 -20.34
C ARG A 651 15.54 3.87 -19.69
N PRO A 652 16.66 4.56 -19.98
CA PRO A 652 16.80 5.98 -19.68
C PRO A 652 15.65 6.80 -20.28
N ILE A 653 15.32 7.90 -19.59
CA ILE A 653 14.41 8.92 -20.10
C ILE A 653 15.01 9.64 -21.32
N ALA A 654 14.15 10.26 -22.11
CA ALA A 654 14.60 11.13 -23.20
C ALA A 654 15.44 12.30 -22.64
N GLU A 655 16.57 12.59 -23.29
CA GLU A 655 17.47 13.68 -22.89
C GLU A 655 17.04 15.03 -23.46
N SER A 656 16.13 15.04 -24.43
CA SER A 656 15.63 16.26 -25.07
C SER A 656 14.16 16.13 -25.47
N ARG A 657 13.51 17.28 -25.66
CA ARG A 657 12.15 17.33 -26.20
C ARG A 657 12.06 16.72 -27.61
N GLN A 658 13.06 16.96 -28.45
CA GLN A 658 13.10 16.40 -29.81
C GLN A 658 13.14 14.86 -29.81
N GLU A 659 13.92 14.26 -28.90
CA GLU A 659 13.97 12.81 -28.74
C GLU A 659 12.60 12.28 -28.29
N LEU A 660 12.00 12.87 -27.25
CA LEU A 660 10.69 12.47 -26.75
C LEU A 660 9.60 12.55 -27.83
N ASP A 661 9.57 13.63 -28.61
CA ASP A 661 8.59 13.82 -29.69
C ASP A 661 8.72 12.75 -30.81
N SER A 662 9.89 12.13 -30.92
CA SER A 662 10.15 11.05 -31.89
C SER A 662 9.61 9.69 -31.46
N TYR A 663 9.29 9.51 -30.16
CA TYR A 663 8.92 8.21 -29.60
C TYR A 663 7.73 7.58 -30.32
N LYS A 664 7.80 6.26 -30.45
CA LYS A 664 6.77 5.37 -31.00
C LYS A 664 6.38 4.34 -29.95
N GLU A 665 5.45 3.44 -30.31
CA GLU A 665 5.02 2.34 -29.43
C GLU A 665 6.21 1.57 -28.85
N GLN A 666 7.20 1.27 -29.71
CA GLN A 666 8.36 0.49 -29.31
C GLN A 666 9.18 1.16 -28.19
N ASP A 667 9.27 2.49 -28.17
CA ASP A 667 9.99 3.21 -27.12
C ASP A 667 9.32 3.05 -25.76
N LEU A 668 7.98 3.06 -25.74
CA LEU A 668 7.18 2.79 -24.55
C LEU A 668 7.26 1.31 -24.13
N VAL A 669 7.15 0.38 -25.08
CA VAL A 669 7.28 -1.07 -24.82
C VAL A 669 8.63 -1.40 -24.20
N ILE A 670 9.73 -0.82 -24.70
CA ILE A 670 11.08 -1.00 -24.14
C ILE A 670 11.20 -0.41 -22.73
N ALA A 671 10.46 0.67 -22.43
CA ALA A 671 10.46 1.30 -21.11
C ALA A 671 9.69 0.49 -20.05
N LEU A 672 8.81 -0.42 -20.45
CA LEU A 672 7.95 -1.21 -19.57
C LEU A 672 8.60 -2.57 -19.24
N PRO A 673 8.10 -3.30 -18.22
CA PRO A 673 8.58 -4.65 -17.88
C PRO A 673 8.15 -5.74 -18.90
N MET A 674 8.14 -5.41 -20.19
CA MET A 674 7.80 -6.31 -21.29
C MET A 674 8.87 -7.39 -21.45
N ASN A 675 8.45 -8.64 -21.50
CA ASN A 675 9.30 -9.84 -21.51
C ASN A 675 10.20 -9.98 -20.27
N ARG A 676 9.86 -9.30 -19.16
CA ARG A 676 10.53 -9.36 -17.86
C ARG A 676 9.63 -10.05 -16.83
N PRO A 677 9.62 -11.39 -16.77
CA PRO A 677 8.58 -12.14 -16.07
C PRO A 677 8.70 -12.02 -14.55
N ARG A 678 9.93 -11.89 -14.03
CA ARG A 678 10.20 -11.64 -12.62
C ARG A 678 9.58 -10.32 -12.18
N GLU A 679 9.91 -9.25 -12.91
CA GLU A 679 9.50 -7.90 -12.58
C GLU A 679 7.98 -7.75 -12.71
N TRP A 680 7.39 -8.29 -13.79
CA TRP A 680 5.94 -8.30 -13.95
C TRP A 680 5.23 -9.11 -12.86
N LEU A 681 5.78 -10.27 -12.48
CA LEU A 681 5.22 -11.08 -11.41
C LEU A 681 5.21 -10.33 -10.09
N LEU A 682 6.33 -9.74 -9.68
CA LEU A 682 6.40 -8.98 -8.43
C LEU A 682 5.48 -7.75 -8.49
N ALA A 683 5.46 -7.01 -9.60
CA ALA A 683 4.64 -5.80 -9.76
C ALA A 683 3.13 -6.06 -9.80
N SER A 684 2.70 -7.24 -10.26
CA SER A 684 1.28 -7.61 -10.29
C SER A 684 0.85 -8.41 -9.05
N HIS A 685 1.64 -9.38 -8.62
CA HIS A 685 1.24 -10.35 -7.61
C HIS A 685 1.25 -9.79 -6.19
N ILE A 686 2.17 -8.89 -5.86
CA ILE A 686 2.28 -8.35 -4.50
C ILE A 686 1.09 -7.45 -4.16
N PRO A 687 0.68 -6.49 -5.02
CA PRO A 687 -0.60 -5.79 -4.87
C PRO A 687 -1.78 -6.71 -4.56
N TYR A 688 -1.84 -7.89 -5.20
CA TYR A 688 -2.87 -8.88 -4.93
C TYR A 688 -2.79 -9.50 -3.54
N LEU A 689 -1.58 -9.82 -3.05
CA LEU A 689 -1.38 -10.36 -1.71
C LEU A 689 -1.71 -9.33 -0.63
N LEU A 690 -1.44 -8.04 -0.88
CA LEU A 690 -1.74 -6.97 0.07
C LEU A 690 -3.22 -6.57 0.07
N SER A 691 -3.94 -6.84 -1.02
CA SER A 691 -5.35 -6.46 -1.20
C SER A 691 -6.35 -7.48 -0.62
N ALA A 692 -5.93 -8.47 0.17
CA ALA A 692 -6.89 -9.41 0.73
C ALA A 692 -7.78 -8.70 1.77
N LYS A 693 -9.02 -9.19 1.84
CA LYS A 693 -10.07 -8.58 2.64
C LYS A 693 -10.22 -9.29 3.98
N PRO A 694 -10.61 -8.58 5.05
CA PRO A 694 -10.99 -9.19 6.33
C PRO A 694 -12.21 -10.13 6.24
N GLY A 695 -13.00 -10.03 5.16
CA GLY A 695 -14.32 -10.69 5.06
C GLY A 695 -15.33 -10.14 6.08
N ASP A 696 -16.41 -10.89 6.35
CA ASP A 696 -17.50 -10.48 7.26
C ASP A 696 -17.12 -10.42 8.76
N LYS A 697 -15.82 -10.55 9.11
CA LYS A 697 -15.40 -10.85 10.49
C LYS A 697 -14.69 -9.69 11.20
N GLU A 698 -14.05 -8.77 10.47
CA GLU A 698 -13.16 -7.75 11.06
C GLU A 698 -13.35 -6.38 10.39
N SER A 699 -14.60 -5.92 10.23
CA SER A 699 -14.94 -4.59 9.69
C SER A 699 -15.46 -3.62 10.75
N LEU A 700 -15.39 -2.32 10.47
CA LEU A 700 -15.79 -1.25 11.39
C LEU A 700 -17.28 -1.33 11.77
N ILE A 701 -18.14 -1.76 10.83
CA ILE A 701 -19.57 -1.97 11.10
C ILE A 701 -19.81 -3.17 12.04
N ILE A 702 -19.01 -4.23 11.92
CA ILE A 702 -19.06 -5.39 12.82
C ILE A 702 -18.51 -5.03 14.21
N TYR A 703 -17.50 -4.18 14.29
CA TYR A 703 -17.03 -3.60 15.57
C TYR A 703 -18.17 -2.86 16.29
N ALA A 704 -18.88 -1.96 15.59
CA ALA A 704 -19.99 -1.23 16.17
C ALA A 704 -21.13 -2.15 16.64
N ALA A 705 -21.49 -3.15 15.81
CA ALA A 705 -22.51 -4.16 16.15
C ALA A 705 -22.11 -5.01 17.37
N SER A 706 -20.86 -5.46 17.42
CA SER A 706 -20.33 -6.26 18.53
C SER A 706 -20.36 -5.48 19.83
N LYS A 707 -19.94 -4.20 19.81
CA LYS A 707 -19.98 -3.32 20.98
C LYS A 707 -21.42 -3.09 21.44
N TYR A 708 -22.36 -2.84 20.54
CA TYR A 708 -23.79 -2.75 20.89
C TYR A 708 -24.29 -4.03 21.57
N HIS A 709 -24.02 -5.19 20.98
CA HIS A 709 -24.50 -6.47 21.50
C HIS A 709 -23.89 -6.86 22.84
N LEU A 710 -22.65 -6.45 23.13
CA LEU A 710 -22.03 -6.65 24.44
C LEU A 710 -22.68 -5.77 25.53
N TYR A 711 -23.09 -4.55 25.18
CA TYR A 711 -23.62 -3.57 26.13
C TYR A 711 -25.15 -3.55 26.23
N LYS A 712 -25.89 -4.20 25.32
CA LYS A 712 -27.37 -4.12 25.27
C LYS A 712 -28.09 -4.58 26.55
N ALA A 713 -27.51 -5.52 27.29
CA ALA A 713 -28.09 -6.08 28.51
C ALA A 713 -27.51 -5.50 29.81
N LYS A 714 -26.46 -4.69 29.72
CA LYS A 714 -25.76 -4.11 30.87
C LYS A 714 -26.50 -2.87 31.37
N THR A 715 -26.71 -2.70 32.68
CA THR A 715 -27.61 -1.67 33.22
C THR A 715 -26.93 -0.44 33.81
N GLY A 716 -25.59 -0.39 33.88
CA GLY A 716 -24.86 0.75 34.40
C GLY A 716 -25.06 2.02 33.55
N PRO A 717 -25.07 3.24 34.14
CA PRO A 717 -25.26 4.47 33.38
C PRO A 717 -24.27 4.66 32.23
N GLY A 718 -22.96 4.50 32.47
CA GLY A 718 -21.94 4.57 31.42
C GLY A 718 -22.07 3.45 30.39
N GLU A 719 -22.49 2.26 30.81
CA GLU A 719 -22.70 1.11 29.92
C GLU A 719 -23.87 1.35 28.95
N GLN A 720 -24.93 2.01 29.41
CA GLN A 720 -26.06 2.44 28.58
C GLN A 720 -25.64 3.51 27.58
N GLU A 721 -24.74 4.43 27.95
CA GLU A 721 -24.19 5.41 27.03
C GLU A 721 -23.31 4.75 25.95
N ILE A 722 -22.46 3.77 26.30
CA ILE A 722 -21.69 2.98 25.34
C ILE A 722 -22.64 2.26 24.35
N LYS A 723 -23.70 1.63 24.85
CA LYS A 723 -24.72 0.99 24.02
C LYS A 723 -25.30 1.98 23.00
N GLN A 724 -25.67 3.18 23.45
CA GLN A 724 -26.26 4.21 22.59
C GLN A 724 -25.28 4.73 21.55
N ALA A 725 -24.03 5.02 21.94
CA ALA A 725 -22.98 5.45 21.03
C ALA A 725 -22.69 4.39 19.96
N ALA A 726 -22.58 3.12 20.34
CA ALA A 726 -22.38 2.01 19.42
C ALA A 726 -23.56 1.82 18.45
N ALA A 727 -24.81 1.95 18.92
CA ALA A 727 -26.00 1.87 18.07
C ALA A 727 -26.07 3.00 17.04
N LYS A 728 -25.77 4.24 17.45
CA LYS A 728 -25.71 5.40 16.56
C LYS A 728 -24.60 5.24 15.53
N PHE A 729 -23.42 4.80 15.95
CA PHE A 729 -22.29 4.58 15.05
C PHE A 729 -22.58 3.49 14.03
N TYR A 730 -23.15 2.35 14.46
CA TYR A 730 -23.60 1.30 13.56
C TYR A 730 -24.58 1.84 12.52
N LYS A 731 -25.59 2.62 12.95
CA LYS A 731 -26.55 3.23 12.03
C LYS A 731 -25.87 4.18 11.04
N ALA A 732 -24.99 5.07 11.53
CA ALA A 732 -24.27 6.00 10.68
C ALA A 732 -23.38 5.29 9.64
N LEU A 733 -22.75 4.18 10.02
CA LEU A 733 -22.03 3.32 9.09
C LEU A 733 -22.98 2.67 8.08
N ALA A 734 -24.09 2.07 8.52
CA ALA A 734 -25.07 1.46 7.61
C ALA A 734 -25.65 2.46 6.60
N ASP A 735 -25.97 3.69 7.04
CA ASP A 735 -26.44 4.78 6.18
C ASP A 735 -25.38 5.18 5.13
N SER A 736 -24.09 4.93 5.40
CA SER A 736 -22.99 5.23 4.47
C SER A 736 -22.95 4.30 3.25
N GLU A 737 -23.58 3.12 3.31
CA GLU A 737 -23.59 2.18 2.18
C GLU A 737 -24.23 2.82 0.95
N GLU A 738 -25.43 3.38 1.14
CA GLU A 738 -26.18 4.06 0.09
C GLU A 738 -25.56 5.42 -0.27
N GLU A 739 -25.09 6.16 0.73
CA GLU A 739 -24.43 7.45 0.53
C GLU A 739 -23.19 7.33 -0.36
N PHE A 740 -22.29 6.38 -0.06
CA PHE A 740 -21.04 6.22 -0.78
C PHE A 740 -21.25 5.59 -2.15
N ARG A 741 -22.22 4.68 -2.27
CA ARG A 741 -22.68 4.18 -3.58
C ARG A 741 -23.10 5.32 -4.49
N LYS A 742 -23.92 6.25 -3.98
CA LYS A 742 -24.33 7.44 -4.73
C LYS A 742 -23.14 8.32 -5.11
N PHE A 743 -22.20 8.55 -4.20
CA PHE A 743 -21.00 9.33 -4.51
C PHE A 743 -20.15 8.68 -5.62
N GLY A 744 -20.07 7.35 -5.65
CA GLY A 744 -19.45 6.60 -6.73
C GLY A 744 -20.24 6.63 -8.04
N GLU A 745 -21.58 6.69 -7.98
CA GLU A 745 -22.45 6.79 -9.17
C GLU A 745 -22.44 8.19 -9.81
N ASP A 746 -22.19 9.23 -9.00
CA ASP A 746 -22.06 10.61 -9.48
C ASP A 746 -20.80 10.83 -10.35
N THR A 747 -19.84 9.90 -10.36
CA THR A 747 -18.64 10.05 -11.20
C THR A 747 -18.97 9.87 -12.68
N TRP A 748 -18.29 10.60 -13.56
CA TRP A 748 -18.50 10.54 -15.00
C TRP A 748 -18.28 9.13 -15.58
N ASP A 749 -17.48 8.32 -14.90
CA ASP A 749 -17.08 7.00 -15.33
C ASP A 749 -17.82 5.84 -14.64
N SER A 750 -18.84 6.13 -13.83
CA SER A 750 -19.58 5.12 -13.06
C SER A 750 -20.19 4.00 -13.91
N ASP A 751 -20.52 4.28 -15.19
CA ASP A 751 -20.96 3.30 -16.19
C ASP A 751 -19.89 2.25 -16.55
N SER A 752 -18.63 2.48 -16.18
CA SER A 752 -17.47 1.65 -16.54
C SER A 752 -16.61 1.25 -15.34
N ILE A 753 -16.47 2.12 -14.34
CA ILE A 753 -15.66 1.94 -13.14
C ILE A 753 -16.46 2.51 -11.96
N GLN A 754 -17.00 1.67 -11.09
CA GLN A 754 -17.75 2.15 -9.91
C GLN A 754 -16.83 2.24 -8.69
N TYR A 755 -16.81 3.39 -8.01
CA TYR A 755 -16.02 3.58 -6.79
C TYR A 755 -16.79 3.11 -5.54
N ASN A 756 -16.49 1.90 -5.04
CA ASN A 756 -17.17 1.32 -3.87
C ASN A 756 -16.22 0.94 -2.72
N VAL A 757 -14.92 1.26 -2.82
CA VAL A 757 -13.87 0.77 -1.89
C VAL A 757 -14.16 1.07 -0.41
N LEU A 758 -14.81 2.20 -0.12
CA LEU A 758 -15.14 2.63 1.24
C LEU A 758 -16.49 2.10 1.75
N SER A 759 -17.10 1.10 1.09
CA SER A 759 -18.31 0.44 1.61
C SER A 759 -18.10 0.02 3.07
N PRO A 760 -19.02 0.37 3.99
CA PRO A 760 -18.99 -0.03 5.39
C PRO A 760 -18.78 -1.52 5.63
N SER A 761 -19.26 -2.36 4.71
CA SER A 761 -19.07 -3.81 4.76
C SER A 761 -17.63 -4.26 4.53
N TRP A 762 -16.80 -3.41 3.90
CA TRP A 762 -15.40 -3.71 3.55
C TRP A 762 -14.36 -2.90 4.32
N ASN A 763 -14.76 -1.80 4.97
CA ASN A 763 -13.85 -1.02 5.81
C ASN A 763 -13.35 -1.87 6.97
N ALA A 764 -12.11 -2.33 6.90
CA ALA A 764 -11.47 -3.14 7.93
C ALA A 764 -11.47 -2.39 9.27
N VAL A 765 -11.53 -3.09 10.40
CA VAL A 765 -11.48 -2.44 11.73
C VAL A 765 -10.06 -1.95 12.07
N SER A 766 -9.03 -2.62 11.56
CA SER A 766 -7.61 -2.33 11.73
C SER A 766 -6.86 -2.52 10.41
N ILE A 767 -5.56 -2.23 10.40
CA ILE A 767 -4.69 -2.53 9.26
C ILE A 767 -4.52 -4.05 9.17
N VAL A 768 -5.23 -4.65 8.22
CA VAL A 768 -5.20 -6.08 7.90
C VAL A 768 -5.12 -6.26 6.39
N ILE A 769 -4.36 -7.26 5.97
CA ILE A 769 -4.10 -7.61 4.57
C ILE A 769 -4.52 -9.04 4.26
#